data_AF-A0A210PLI2-F1
#
_entry.id   AF-A0A210PLI2-F1
#
_cell.length_a   1.000
_cell.length_b   1.000
_cell.length_c   1.000
_cell.angle_alpha   90.00
_cell.angle_beta   90.00
_cell.angle_gamma   90.00
#
_symmetry.space_group_name_H-M   'P 1'
#
loop_
_entity.id
_entity.type
_entity.pdbx_description
1 polymer ?
#
loop_
_entity_poly.entity_id
_entity_poly.type
_entity_poly.pdbx_seq_one_letter_code
_entity_poly.pdbx_strand_id
1 'polypeptide(L)'
;MSAVTSIMSIIVVACLVILVSSDELFTSKVDSEADGRIRDVYFNKDDQYQCSDHKLPVNDSYIVQFDSLSNVNNAYHVLLLGCSEPYHIEREGALNCRKVCRSAEKIQFTLPGRVRDQGNVVDAVSGTGYTPQHGTEDKEDLTEVRELLVYGTDPHLQIQTGNGSVKTTDVSETAELLKDPSLTVDTEKINTDGTKTSMKEYWDEHSKDASMQEMMLDNDAEELSKDELPEILSYLPKYDNLDVVELGAGIGRFTTHLAQKAGKVLAVDFMENFIEKNREINKNLTNIDYLAADVMDMELNADEWDLVFSNWLYMYLDNDELTHFLRNSLSWLRTDGYMFCRESCLQQSGSKVRTINPTYYRDPLVYESLFASVTIPTEDGRAFYGFEKVFSKSVDTYIKVKNNDNQLVWLIQKVRREYDTSKDFAILPQLKEQRKLETCHILRREELVGRGFVKTGGLEIAKMKAEMLNLQPGQRVLDFSCETGGFGIYIAKTYGVAVVASDSSSTLVHIGRERAKEAGMAQDVQFEVASITRRIHNPDTFDVIYSRDVIGENKNVLTVLRRLYESMKAGGRLLMSEYCIDDDMEDLDLDNDVFDEELDHNSNVPNKVLSTGALIDMMKEAGFIKVSAIDKTDDILRALERELLLVKEQSDAECADTLTVRRKIVNKLKSGDSWMIFYGEKQLS
;
A
#
# COMPACT_ATOMS: atom_id res chain seq x y z
N MET A 1 -39.98 54.50 -16.79
CA MET A 1 -41.40 54.65 -16.44
C MET A 1 -42.15 53.50 -17.12
N SER A 2 -43.11 52.86 -16.45
CA SER A 2 -44.11 51.90 -16.97
C SER A 2 -43.68 50.78 -17.94
N ALA A 3 -43.85 49.53 -17.50
CA ALA A 3 -44.10 48.39 -18.38
C ALA A 3 -45.55 48.43 -18.92
N VAL A 4 -45.80 47.93 -20.14
CA VAL A 4 -47.11 47.43 -20.63
C VAL A 4 -46.90 46.35 -21.71
N THR A 5 -47.34 45.15 -21.36
CA THR A 5 -47.82 43.97 -22.14
C THR A 5 -47.97 43.96 -23.68
N SER A 6 -47.73 42.75 -24.23
CA SER A 6 -48.60 41.93 -25.12
C SER A 6 -48.32 41.77 -26.62
N ILE A 7 -48.64 40.54 -27.10
CA ILE A 7 -48.86 40.04 -28.49
C ILE A 7 -47.55 39.88 -29.31
N MET A 8 -47.00 38.68 -29.52
CA MET A 8 -47.48 37.45 -30.22
C MET A 8 -47.41 37.54 -31.75
N SER A 9 -46.97 36.45 -32.41
CA SER A 9 -46.88 36.24 -33.89
C SER A 9 -45.59 36.84 -34.50
N ILE A 10 -44.80 36.24 -35.41
CA ILE A 10 -44.96 35.17 -36.43
C ILE A 10 -43.53 34.67 -36.85
N ILE A 11 -43.21 33.36 -36.73
CA ILE A 11 -42.66 32.33 -37.69
C ILE A 11 -41.92 31.31 -36.79
N VAL A 12 -42.06 29.98 -36.78
CA VAL A 12 -42.93 28.96 -37.45
C VAL A 12 -42.50 28.44 -38.84
N VAL A 13 -42.05 27.16 -38.89
CA VAL A 13 -41.90 26.23 -40.06
C VAL A 13 -40.68 26.52 -40.98
N ALA A 14 -39.88 25.53 -41.41
CA ALA A 14 -40.29 24.18 -41.83
C ALA A 14 -39.54 22.95 -41.28
N CYS A 15 -40.34 22.00 -40.78
CA CYS A 15 -40.15 20.57 -41.01
C CYS A 15 -41.00 20.14 -42.22
N LEU A 16 -40.56 19.13 -42.97
CA LEU A 16 -41.43 18.17 -43.67
C LEU A 16 -40.71 16.80 -43.64
N VAL A 17 -41.17 15.81 -42.87
CA VAL A 17 -42.28 14.85 -43.16
C VAL A 17 -41.77 13.72 -44.09
N ILE A 18 -41.86 12.42 -43.74
CA ILE A 18 -43.04 11.52 -43.60
C ILE A 18 -42.74 10.51 -42.44
N LEU A 19 -43.54 10.23 -41.40
CA LEU A 19 -44.96 9.80 -41.19
C LEU A 19 -45.29 8.30 -41.35
N VAL A 20 -46.22 7.83 -40.49
CA VAL A 20 -46.82 6.47 -40.36
C VAL A 20 -45.90 5.43 -39.66
N SER A 21 -46.29 4.63 -38.65
CA SER A 21 -47.57 4.44 -37.90
C SER A 21 -47.35 4.32 -36.36
N SER A 22 -48.27 3.66 -35.64
CA SER A 22 -48.27 3.35 -34.20
C SER A 22 -48.59 1.86 -33.92
N ASP A 23 -48.47 1.45 -32.65
CA ASP A 23 -49.08 0.28 -31.95
C ASP A 23 -48.67 -1.14 -32.45
N GLU A 24 -48.25 -2.09 -31.61
CA GLU A 24 -49.00 -2.65 -30.46
C GLU A 24 -48.12 -3.11 -29.27
N LEU A 25 -48.80 -3.37 -28.15
CA LEU A 25 -48.23 -3.84 -26.88
C LEU A 25 -47.61 -5.25 -26.99
N PHE A 26 -46.58 -5.52 -26.18
CA PHE A 26 -46.68 -6.63 -25.22
C PHE A 26 -45.77 -6.43 -24.00
N THR A 27 -46.36 -6.62 -22.82
CA THR A 27 -45.66 -6.72 -21.53
C THR A 27 -45.02 -8.09 -21.36
N SER A 28 -43.73 -8.17 -21.05
CA SER A 28 -43.21 -9.26 -20.20
C SER A 28 -41.86 -8.93 -19.58
N LYS A 29 -41.70 -9.40 -18.35
CA LYS A 29 -40.53 -9.51 -17.48
C LYS A 29 -39.14 -9.36 -18.12
N VAL A 30 -38.28 -8.65 -17.38
CA VAL A 30 -36.84 -8.94 -17.38
C VAL A 30 -36.64 -10.28 -16.70
N ASP A 31 -36.35 -11.32 -17.50
CA ASP A 31 -35.72 -12.54 -16.99
C ASP A 31 -34.20 -12.42 -17.22
N SER A 32 -33.42 -12.97 -16.28
CA SER A 32 -31.96 -12.99 -16.28
C SER A 32 -31.37 -13.87 -17.39
N GLU A 33 -30.06 -13.71 -17.64
CA GLU A 33 -29.18 -14.45 -18.58
C GLU A 33 -28.87 -13.71 -19.91
N ALA A 34 -27.74 -12.98 -19.91
CA ALA A 34 -27.13 -12.43 -21.11
C ALA A 34 -26.15 -13.47 -21.72
N ASP A 35 -26.67 -14.35 -22.57
CA ASP A 35 -25.89 -15.38 -23.28
C ASP A 35 -25.07 -14.75 -24.43
N GLY A 36 -23.81 -14.41 -24.12
CA GLY A 36 -22.85 -13.73 -25.00
C GLY A 36 -22.29 -14.59 -26.14
N ARG A 37 -23.10 -14.85 -27.17
CA ARG A 37 -22.69 -15.66 -28.34
C ARG A 37 -21.91 -14.85 -29.38
N ILE A 38 -20.59 -15.03 -29.42
CA ILE A 38 -19.74 -14.52 -30.51
C ILE A 38 -20.04 -15.29 -31.82
N ARG A 39 -20.28 -14.57 -32.92
CA ARG A 39 -20.39 -15.13 -34.28
C ARG A 39 -19.16 -14.79 -35.11
N ASP A 40 -18.93 -15.59 -36.15
CA ASP A 40 -17.98 -15.31 -37.24
C ASP A 40 -16.49 -15.25 -36.85
N VAL A 41 -16.06 -16.14 -35.94
CA VAL A 41 -14.62 -16.39 -35.65
C VAL A 41 -14.07 -17.49 -36.55
N TYR A 42 -12.91 -17.25 -37.15
CA TYR A 42 -12.16 -18.21 -37.97
C TYR A 42 -10.79 -18.49 -37.34
N PHE A 43 -10.47 -19.76 -37.12
CA PHE A 43 -9.21 -20.20 -36.50
C PHE A 43 -8.14 -20.53 -37.56
N ASN A 44 -6.86 -20.30 -37.22
CA ASN A 44 -5.74 -20.75 -38.02
C ASN A 44 -5.15 -22.05 -37.43
N LYS A 45 -4.24 -22.71 -38.14
CA LYS A 45 -3.79 -24.08 -37.79
C LYS A 45 -2.86 -24.18 -36.58
N ASP A 46 -2.31 -23.07 -36.11
CA ASP A 46 -1.20 -23.05 -35.16
C ASP A 46 -1.64 -22.70 -33.71
N ASP A 47 -2.95 -22.52 -33.49
CA ASP A 47 -3.54 -22.23 -32.18
C ASP A 47 -3.34 -23.42 -31.22
N GLN A 48 -2.45 -23.28 -30.23
CA GLN A 48 -2.18 -24.31 -29.22
C GLN A 48 -3.13 -24.19 -28.02
N TYR A 49 -3.63 -25.34 -27.53
CA TYR A 49 -4.55 -25.43 -26.40
C TYR A 49 -3.91 -26.20 -25.25
N GLN A 50 -3.94 -25.64 -24.03
CA GLN A 50 -3.72 -26.38 -22.79
C GLN A 50 -5.06 -26.62 -22.08
N CYS A 51 -5.43 -27.88 -21.87
CA CYS A 51 -6.43 -28.25 -20.88
C CYS A 51 -5.73 -28.47 -19.53
N SER A 52 -6.24 -27.88 -18.46
CA SER A 52 -5.87 -28.28 -17.10
C SER A 52 -6.92 -29.22 -16.52
N ASP A 53 -6.50 -30.21 -15.73
CA ASP A 53 -7.38 -31.13 -15.02
C ASP A 53 -7.94 -30.54 -13.70
N HIS A 54 -7.92 -29.20 -13.56
CA HIS A 54 -8.30 -28.51 -12.33
C HIS A 54 -9.82 -28.60 -12.10
N LYS A 55 -10.24 -29.15 -10.95
CA LYS A 55 -11.64 -29.18 -10.54
C LYS A 55 -11.98 -27.87 -9.84
N LEU A 56 -12.79 -27.04 -10.47
CA LEU A 56 -13.36 -25.86 -9.83
C LEU A 56 -14.35 -26.25 -8.70
N PRO A 57 -14.44 -25.44 -7.63
CA PRO A 57 -15.51 -25.54 -6.64
C PRO A 57 -16.90 -25.49 -7.30
N VAL A 58 -17.87 -26.20 -6.73
CA VAL A 58 -19.09 -26.62 -7.46
C VAL A 58 -20.13 -25.51 -7.67
N ASN A 59 -19.98 -24.33 -7.05
CA ASN A 59 -21.06 -23.34 -6.96
C ASN A 59 -20.87 -22.03 -7.75
N ASP A 60 -19.67 -21.70 -8.26
CA ASP A 60 -19.42 -20.38 -8.86
C ASP A 60 -19.31 -20.43 -10.39
N SER A 61 -20.30 -19.84 -11.05
CA SER A 61 -20.38 -19.75 -12.52
C SER A 61 -19.84 -18.40 -13.01
N TYR A 62 -18.52 -18.28 -13.14
CA TYR A 62 -17.91 -17.10 -13.76
C TYR A 62 -17.69 -17.31 -15.26
N ILE A 63 -18.35 -16.50 -16.08
CA ILE A 63 -17.90 -16.19 -17.45
C ILE A 63 -17.06 -14.91 -17.35
N VAL A 64 -15.74 -15.04 -17.41
CA VAL A 64 -14.85 -13.87 -17.47
C VAL A 64 -14.78 -13.40 -18.93
N GLN A 65 -15.55 -12.37 -19.26
CA GLN A 65 -15.37 -11.63 -20.51
C GLN A 65 -14.11 -10.77 -20.39
N PHE A 66 -13.01 -11.22 -21.01
CA PHE A 66 -11.89 -10.34 -21.32
C PHE A 66 -12.26 -9.48 -22.53
N ASP A 67 -12.56 -8.21 -22.31
CA ASP A 67 -12.58 -7.22 -23.38
C ASP A 67 -11.14 -7.01 -23.89
N SER A 68 -10.93 -7.26 -25.19
CA SER A 68 -9.63 -7.07 -25.82
C SER A 68 -9.26 -5.58 -25.84
N LEU A 69 -8.22 -5.18 -25.09
CA LEU A 69 -7.63 -3.84 -25.16
C LEU A 69 -6.88 -3.56 -26.49
N SER A 70 -6.94 -4.49 -27.45
CA SER A 70 -6.45 -4.34 -28.82
C SER A 70 -7.61 -4.09 -29.81
N ASN A 71 -7.56 -2.96 -30.51
CA ASN A 71 -8.58 -2.58 -31.51
C ASN A 71 -8.30 -3.20 -32.90
N VAL A 72 -8.10 -4.53 -32.99
CA VAL A 72 -7.95 -5.26 -34.28
C VAL A 72 -8.40 -6.73 -34.19
N ASN A 73 -9.49 -7.07 -34.90
CA ASN A 73 -9.92 -8.33 -35.57
C ASN A 73 -9.41 -9.76 -35.23
N ASN A 74 -8.40 -10.04 -34.40
CA ASN A 74 -7.93 -11.40 -34.06
C ASN A 74 -7.68 -11.55 -32.56
N ALA A 75 -8.19 -12.63 -31.95
CA ALA A 75 -7.91 -13.02 -30.57
C ALA A 75 -7.10 -14.32 -30.54
N TYR A 76 -5.95 -14.31 -29.86
CA TYR A 76 -4.96 -15.41 -29.95
C TYR A 76 -5.06 -16.47 -28.85
N HIS A 77 -5.75 -16.19 -27.73
CA HIS A 77 -5.93 -17.16 -26.64
C HIS A 77 -7.33 -17.07 -26.03
N VAL A 78 -8.00 -18.22 -25.86
CA VAL A 78 -9.28 -18.33 -25.14
C VAL A 78 -9.20 -19.50 -24.16
N LEU A 79 -9.17 -19.20 -22.87
CA LEU A 79 -9.31 -20.17 -21.78
C LEU A 79 -10.81 -20.47 -21.56
N LEU A 80 -11.25 -21.67 -21.93
CA LEU A 80 -12.61 -22.14 -21.68
C LEU A 80 -12.65 -23.01 -20.42
N LEU A 81 -13.28 -22.49 -19.36
CA LEU A 81 -13.52 -23.19 -18.10
C LEU A 81 -15.04 -23.26 -17.83
N GLY A 82 -15.52 -24.43 -17.41
CA GLY A 82 -16.89 -24.64 -16.93
C GLY A 82 -17.96 -24.74 -18.04
N CYS A 83 -18.64 -25.89 -18.13
CA CYS A 83 -19.90 -26.00 -18.87
C CYS A 83 -20.75 -27.15 -18.30
N SER A 84 -21.86 -26.81 -17.65
CA SER A 84 -22.72 -27.71 -16.87
C SER A 84 -24.03 -28.10 -17.58
N GLU A 85 -24.25 -27.63 -18.82
CA GLU A 85 -25.52 -27.75 -19.54
C GLU A 85 -25.77 -29.11 -20.24
N PRO A 86 -27.03 -29.58 -20.35
CA PRO A 86 -27.43 -30.72 -21.17
C PRO A 86 -27.36 -30.44 -22.68
N TYR A 87 -27.30 -31.52 -23.46
CA TYR A 87 -27.10 -31.49 -24.91
C TYR A 87 -28.42 -31.27 -25.69
N HIS A 88 -28.55 -30.12 -26.34
CA HIS A 88 -29.57 -29.87 -27.37
C HIS A 88 -28.93 -29.70 -28.76
N ILE A 89 -29.32 -30.56 -29.70
CA ILE A 89 -29.08 -30.37 -31.13
C ILE A 89 -30.25 -29.55 -31.68
N GLU A 90 -29.97 -28.39 -32.30
CA GLU A 90 -30.53 -27.96 -33.59
C GLU A 90 -30.17 -26.49 -33.90
N ARG A 91 -28.98 -26.29 -34.48
CA ARG A 91 -28.68 -25.37 -35.60
C ARG A 91 -27.19 -25.41 -35.94
N GLU A 92 -26.87 -25.40 -37.22
CA GLU A 92 -25.48 -25.33 -37.69
C GLU A 92 -24.88 -23.95 -37.35
N GLY A 93 -23.59 -23.91 -36.98
CA GLY A 93 -22.84 -22.67 -36.75
C GLY A 93 -22.63 -22.24 -35.30
N ALA A 94 -23.06 -23.00 -34.29
CA ALA A 94 -22.74 -22.74 -32.89
C ALA A 94 -21.78 -23.80 -32.32
N LEU A 95 -20.71 -23.36 -31.64
CA LEU A 95 -19.81 -24.23 -30.89
C LEU A 95 -20.38 -24.53 -29.50
N ASN A 96 -20.23 -25.76 -29.04
CA ASN A 96 -20.61 -26.20 -27.69
C ASN A 96 -19.44 -27.03 -27.14
N CYS A 97 -19.10 -26.81 -25.86
CA CYS A 97 -17.84 -27.20 -25.21
C CYS A 97 -17.41 -28.66 -25.43
N ARG A 98 -18.36 -29.56 -25.66
CA ARG A 98 -18.11 -31.01 -25.80
C ARG A 98 -17.35 -31.46 -27.05
N LYS A 99 -17.24 -30.64 -28.11
CA LYS A 99 -16.58 -31.08 -29.36
C LYS A 99 -15.05 -31.18 -29.23
N VAL A 100 -14.42 -30.30 -28.44
CA VAL A 100 -12.96 -30.28 -28.23
C VAL A 100 -12.50 -31.44 -27.34
N CYS A 101 -13.21 -31.71 -26.24
CA CYS A 101 -12.85 -32.80 -25.30
C CYS A 101 -13.15 -34.24 -25.77
N ARG A 102 -13.56 -34.50 -27.02
CA ARG A 102 -13.96 -35.85 -27.47
C ARG A 102 -13.45 -36.31 -28.84
N SER A 103 -12.54 -35.59 -29.49
CA SER A 103 -11.78 -36.16 -30.62
C SER A 103 -10.77 -37.19 -30.10
N ALA A 104 -11.19 -38.45 -30.02
CA ALA A 104 -10.42 -39.55 -29.46
C ALA A 104 -9.29 -40.07 -30.38
N GLU A 105 -8.57 -39.17 -31.05
CA GLU A 105 -7.30 -39.49 -31.69
C GLU A 105 -6.15 -39.12 -30.75
N LYS A 106 -5.46 -40.15 -30.24
CA LYS A 106 -4.28 -39.99 -29.39
C LYS A 106 -3.13 -39.40 -30.21
N ILE A 107 -2.86 -38.11 -30.05
CA ILE A 107 -1.59 -37.53 -30.48
C ILE A 107 -0.51 -38.01 -29.49
N GLN A 108 0.32 -38.95 -29.93
CA GLN A 108 1.49 -39.39 -29.16
C GLN A 108 2.59 -38.33 -29.26
N PHE A 109 2.96 -37.73 -28.15
CA PHE A 109 4.23 -36.99 -28.04
C PHE A 109 5.34 -37.94 -27.60
N THR A 110 6.25 -38.27 -28.52
CA THR A 110 7.48 -39.04 -28.25
C THR A 110 8.55 -38.16 -27.60
N LEU A 111 8.95 -38.51 -26.38
CA LEU A 111 10.15 -37.98 -25.73
C LEU A 111 11.42 -38.47 -26.45
N PRO A 112 12.36 -37.60 -26.86
CA PRO A 112 13.70 -38.00 -27.25
C PRO A 112 14.47 -38.49 -26.02
N GLY A 113 14.74 -39.79 -25.94
CA GLY A 113 15.35 -40.42 -24.76
C GLY A 113 16.87 -40.27 -24.64
N ARG A 114 17.43 -40.68 -23.50
CA ARG A 114 18.86 -40.96 -23.35
C ARG A 114 19.15 -42.45 -23.54
N VAL A 115 20.11 -42.76 -24.40
CA VAL A 115 20.84 -44.05 -24.40
C VAL A 115 21.88 -44.01 -23.26
N ARG A 116 22.14 -45.15 -22.61
CA ARG A 116 23.28 -45.31 -21.67
C ARG A 116 24.48 -45.92 -22.37
N ASP A 117 25.66 -45.30 -22.22
CA ASP A 117 26.86 -46.02 -21.77
C ASP A 117 27.85 -45.03 -21.09
N GLN A 118 28.73 -45.58 -20.23
CA GLN A 118 29.93 -45.00 -19.60
C GLN A 118 29.72 -43.79 -18.68
N GLY A 119 29.70 -44.10 -17.37
CA GLY A 119 29.28 -43.18 -16.31
C GLY A 119 30.15 -41.96 -16.06
N ASN A 120 29.48 -40.92 -15.57
CA ASN A 120 29.84 -40.23 -14.34
C ASN A 120 28.59 -39.55 -13.76
N VAL A 121 28.56 -39.37 -12.44
CA VAL A 121 27.59 -38.51 -11.74
C VAL A 121 28.17 -37.10 -11.72
N VAL A 122 27.35 -36.08 -12.01
CA VAL A 122 27.68 -34.67 -11.74
C VAL A 122 26.41 -33.97 -11.28
N ASP A 123 26.51 -33.25 -10.17
CA ASP A 123 25.41 -32.52 -9.54
C ASP A 123 25.02 -31.24 -10.29
N ALA A 124 23.81 -30.74 -10.03
CA ALA A 124 23.40 -29.42 -10.48
C ALA A 124 24.13 -28.34 -9.65
N VAL A 125 24.95 -27.53 -10.30
CA VAL A 125 25.57 -26.34 -9.70
C VAL A 125 25.34 -25.14 -10.62
N SER A 126 25.12 -23.99 -9.98
CA SER A 126 24.90 -22.67 -10.53
C SER A 126 25.98 -22.16 -11.51
N GLY A 127 25.57 -21.30 -12.44
CA GLY A 127 26.33 -20.10 -12.76
C GLY A 127 26.85 -19.96 -14.20
N THR A 128 26.69 -18.73 -14.71
CA THR A 128 27.48 -18.07 -15.77
C THR A 128 27.37 -18.55 -17.21
N GLY A 129 26.99 -17.60 -18.08
CA GLY A 129 27.55 -17.36 -19.42
C GLY A 129 27.56 -18.49 -20.46
N TYR A 130 26.64 -18.43 -21.42
CA TYR A 130 26.87 -19.07 -22.73
C TYR A 130 26.26 -18.26 -23.88
N THR A 131 27.12 -17.67 -24.72
CA THR A 131 26.76 -17.00 -25.98
C THR A 131 26.68 -18.06 -27.11
N PRO A 132 25.56 -18.20 -27.84
CA PRO A 132 25.49 -19.14 -28.95
C PRO A 132 26.20 -18.63 -30.22
N GLN A 133 27.52 -18.84 -30.33
CA GLN A 133 28.19 -18.76 -31.64
C GLN A 133 27.86 -19.98 -32.51
N HIS A 134 26.74 -19.91 -33.23
CA HIS A 134 26.66 -20.08 -34.69
C HIS A 134 25.20 -20.11 -35.14
N GLY A 135 24.88 -19.31 -36.15
CA GLY A 135 23.49 -18.99 -36.50
C GLY A 135 22.79 -20.01 -37.39
N THR A 136 21.48 -20.10 -37.18
CA THR A 136 20.47 -20.29 -38.22
C THR A 136 19.40 -19.22 -38.01
N GLU A 137 18.91 -18.65 -39.11
CA GLU A 137 17.90 -17.60 -39.08
C GLU A 137 16.55 -18.17 -38.68
N ASP A 138 15.98 -17.73 -37.55
CA ASP A 138 14.53 -17.70 -37.33
C ASP A 138 14.21 -16.49 -36.44
N LYS A 139 13.30 -15.63 -36.90
CA LYS A 139 12.90 -14.38 -36.23
C LYS A 139 11.50 -14.54 -35.63
N GLU A 140 11.41 -15.11 -34.44
CA GLU A 140 10.16 -15.10 -33.67
C GLU A 140 10.39 -14.52 -32.26
N ASP A 141 9.41 -13.74 -31.81
CA ASP A 141 9.28 -13.01 -30.54
C ASP A 141 10.41 -12.07 -30.06
N LEU A 142 10.67 -11.05 -30.88
CA LEU A 142 11.14 -9.74 -30.41
C LEU A 142 9.99 -8.75 -30.09
N THR A 143 8.74 -9.24 -30.06
CA THR A 143 7.52 -8.42 -29.94
C THR A 143 7.14 -8.16 -28.49
N GLU A 144 7.05 -9.20 -27.64
CA GLU A 144 6.67 -9.05 -26.22
C GLU A 144 7.65 -8.16 -25.43
N VAL A 145 8.96 -8.29 -25.70
CA VAL A 145 10.01 -7.49 -25.05
C VAL A 145 9.86 -5.99 -25.35
N ARG A 146 9.27 -5.62 -26.50
CA ARG A 146 9.10 -4.23 -26.91
C ARG A 146 7.91 -3.54 -26.22
N GLU A 147 6.87 -4.26 -25.81
CA GLU A 147 5.73 -3.65 -25.11
C GLU A 147 6.03 -3.37 -23.62
N LEU A 148 6.83 -4.21 -22.96
CA LEU A 148 7.27 -4.01 -21.57
C LEU A 148 8.10 -2.72 -21.39
N LEU A 149 8.92 -2.35 -22.38
CA LEU A 149 9.77 -1.15 -22.33
C LEU A 149 8.99 0.18 -22.44
N VAL A 150 7.74 0.17 -22.93
CA VAL A 150 6.94 1.41 -23.12
C VAL A 150 6.27 1.88 -21.81
N TYR A 151 6.14 1.01 -20.82
CA TYR A 151 5.58 1.36 -19.50
C TYR A 151 6.62 1.88 -18.49
N GLY A 152 7.91 1.81 -18.82
CA GLY A 152 8.96 2.51 -18.10
C GLY A 152 9.10 3.95 -18.59
N THR A 153 8.73 4.94 -17.77
CA THR A 153 8.85 6.36 -18.12
C THR A 153 10.29 6.86 -17.98
N ASP A 154 11.19 6.39 -18.84
CA ASP A 154 12.55 6.93 -19.00
C ASP A 154 12.60 7.90 -20.21
N PRO A 155 12.74 9.22 -19.98
CA PRO A 155 12.84 10.23 -21.04
C PRO A 155 14.23 10.29 -21.71
N HIS A 156 15.13 9.34 -21.44
CA HIS A 156 16.52 9.35 -21.93
C HIS A 156 16.91 8.12 -22.76
N LEU A 157 15.93 7.34 -23.24
CA LEU A 157 16.16 6.18 -24.10
C LEU A 157 17.02 6.53 -25.33
N GLN A 158 18.26 6.03 -25.37
CA GLN A 158 19.19 6.27 -26.48
C GLN A 158 19.03 5.18 -27.54
N ILE A 159 18.57 5.55 -28.73
CA ILE A 159 18.41 4.62 -29.86
C ILE A 159 19.63 4.77 -30.78
N GLN A 160 20.38 3.69 -30.96
CA GLN A 160 21.44 3.62 -31.95
C GLN A 160 20.86 3.22 -33.31
N THR A 161 20.96 4.11 -34.29
CA THR A 161 20.48 3.83 -35.65
C THR A 161 21.50 2.96 -36.40
N GLY A 162 21.04 2.16 -37.38
CA GLY A 162 21.88 1.18 -38.11
C GLY A 162 23.06 1.72 -38.92
N ASN A 163 23.30 3.03 -38.87
CA ASN A 163 24.45 3.76 -39.41
C ASN A 163 25.37 4.34 -38.31
N GLY A 164 25.19 3.94 -37.05
CA GLY A 164 26.09 4.23 -35.92
C GLY A 164 25.85 5.56 -35.19
N SER A 165 24.82 6.34 -35.56
CA SER A 165 24.48 7.57 -34.82
C SER A 165 23.53 7.30 -33.66
N VAL A 166 23.76 7.96 -32.53
CA VAL A 166 22.90 7.92 -31.34
C VAL A 166 21.94 9.11 -31.38
N LYS A 167 20.66 8.88 -31.11
CA LYS A 167 19.65 9.92 -30.86
C LYS A 167 19.01 9.74 -29.48
N THR A 168 18.76 10.87 -28.83
CA THR A 168 17.83 11.00 -27.70
C THR A 168 16.50 11.52 -28.25
N THR A 169 15.38 10.89 -27.88
CA THR A 169 14.04 11.29 -28.35
C THR A 169 13.03 11.35 -27.22
N ASP A 170 12.05 12.24 -27.35
CA ASP A 170 10.98 12.41 -26.38
C ASP A 170 9.99 11.22 -26.43
N VAL A 171 9.27 10.97 -25.33
CA VAL A 171 8.50 9.73 -25.11
C VAL A 171 7.46 9.46 -26.21
N SER A 172 6.93 10.51 -26.84
CA SER A 172 5.96 10.44 -27.93
C SER A 172 6.55 10.04 -29.29
N GLU A 173 7.84 10.31 -29.56
CA GLU A 173 8.50 9.97 -30.84
C GLU A 173 9.05 8.53 -30.84
N THR A 174 9.42 8.01 -29.67
CA THR A 174 9.95 6.65 -29.46
C THR A 174 9.01 5.56 -30.01
N ALA A 175 7.69 5.75 -29.90
CA ALA A 175 6.68 4.82 -30.40
C ALA A 175 6.52 4.78 -31.94
N GLU A 176 7.04 5.77 -32.68
CA GLU A 176 7.13 5.70 -34.15
C GLU A 176 8.47 5.14 -34.61
N LEU A 177 9.58 5.46 -33.93
CA LEU A 177 10.90 4.92 -34.25
C LEU A 177 10.96 3.40 -34.07
N LEU A 178 10.37 2.86 -32.99
CA LEU A 178 10.35 1.41 -32.74
C LEU A 178 9.56 0.59 -33.79
N LYS A 179 8.79 1.24 -34.67
CA LYS A 179 8.09 0.57 -35.79
C LYS A 179 9.00 0.33 -37.01
N ASP A 180 10.21 0.88 -37.05
CA ASP A 180 11.16 0.64 -38.14
C ASP A 180 11.87 -0.73 -37.95
N PRO A 181 11.66 -1.71 -38.86
CA PRO A 181 12.28 -3.04 -38.76
C PRO A 181 13.78 -3.04 -39.12
N SER A 182 14.37 -1.91 -39.53
CA SER A 182 15.81 -1.75 -39.78
C SER A 182 16.61 -1.38 -38.52
N LEU A 183 15.94 -1.06 -37.40
CA LEU A 183 16.57 -0.77 -36.11
C LEU A 183 16.77 -2.06 -35.29
N THR A 184 18.01 -2.50 -35.22
CA THR A 184 18.46 -3.57 -34.30
C THR A 184 18.53 -3.04 -32.87
N VAL A 185 17.70 -3.57 -31.98
CA VAL A 185 17.84 -3.39 -30.53
C VAL A 185 18.78 -4.49 -30.03
N ASP A 186 19.92 -4.11 -29.46
CA ASP A 186 20.94 -5.05 -29.00
C ASP A 186 20.59 -5.54 -27.59
N THR A 187 19.94 -6.70 -27.49
CA THR A 187 19.36 -7.21 -26.23
C THR A 187 20.37 -7.97 -25.36
N GLU A 188 21.60 -8.24 -25.82
CA GLU A 188 22.65 -8.85 -24.97
C GLU A 188 23.29 -7.85 -23.98
N LYS A 189 22.84 -6.59 -23.99
CA LYS A 189 23.09 -5.61 -22.91
C LYS A 189 21.84 -4.78 -22.60
N ILE A 190 20.87 -5.35 -21.88
CA ILE A 190 20.03 -4.51 -21.01
C ILE A 190 20.99 -3.84 -20.02
N ASN A 191 21.00 -2.51 -20.03
CA ASN A 191 22.16 -1.71 -19.64
C ASN A 191 22.28 -1.49 -18.12
N THR A 192 22.30 -2.57 -17.33
CA THR A 192 22.53 -2.54 -15.88
C THR A 192 23.89 -1.90 -15.53
N ASP A 193 24.93 -2.18 -16.32
CA ASP A 193 26.22 -1.46 -16.32
C ASP A 193 26.01 0.06 -16.44
N GLY A 194 25.12 0.50 -17.33
CA GLY A 194 24.83 1.91 -17.59
C GLY A 194 24.09 2.61 -16.45
N THR A 195 23.08 1.99 -15.85
CA THR A 195 22.38 2.52 -14.67
C THR A 195 23.36 2.69 -13.51
N LYS A 196 24.11 1.63 -13.16
CA LYS A 196 25.14 1.67 -12.12
C LYS A 196 26.23 2.69 -12.39
N THR A 197 26.73 2.76 -13.62
CA THR A 197 27.73 3.77 -14.02
C THR A 197 27.18 5.18 -13.88
N SER A 198 25.94 5.45 -14.31
CA SER A 198 25.32 6.77 -14.19
C SER A 198 25.08 7.21 -12.74
N MET A 199 24.70 6.29 -11.84
CA MET A 199 24.53 6.57 -10.41
C MET A 199 25.87 6.81 -9.72
N LYS A 200 26.91 6.08 -10.12
CA LYS A 200 28.28 6.29 -9.64
C LYS A 200 28.85 7.63 -10.11
N GLU A 201 28.78 7.94 -11.39
CA GLU A 201 29.19 9.23 -11.95
C GLU A 201 28.45 10.41 -11.29
N TYR A 202 27.15 10.22 -11.02
CA TYR A 202 26.33 11.19 -10.30
C TYR A 202 26.87 11.45 -8.88
N TRP A 203 27.20 10.41 -8.11
CA TRP A 203 27.77 10.58 -6.77
C TRP A 203 29.25 10.99 -6.76
N ASP A 204 30.05 10.62 -7.76
CA ASP A 204 31.39 11.17 -8.00
C ASP A 204 31.34 12.69 -8.25
N GLU A 205 30.29 13.19 -8.92
CA GLU A 205 30.08 14.64 -9.06
C GLU A 205 29.77 15.32 -7.73
N HIS A 206 28.97 14.66 -6.87
CA HIS A 206 28.37 15.20 -5.64
C HIS A 206 29.01 14.71 -4.32
N SER A 207 30.27 14.24 -4.33
CA SER A 207 30.97 13.73 -3.13
C SER A 207 32.33 14.39 -2.86
N LYS A 208 32.76 15.33 -3.70
CA LYS A 208 34.14 15.83 -3.78
C LYS A 208 34.66 16.44 -2.48
N ASP A 209 33.83 17.21 -1.78
CA ASP A 209 34.21 17.90 -0.54
C ASP A 209 33.88 17.09 0.73
N ALA A 210 33.27 15.90 0.59
CA ALA A 210 32.75 15.08 1.68
C ALA A 210 31.91 15.88 2.71
N SER A 211 31.01 16.73 2.20
CA SER A 211 30.23 17.69 2.97
C SER A 211 28.78 17.25 3.24
N MET A 212 28.13 17.85 4.25
CA MET A 212 26.72 17.59 4.55
C MET A 212 25.79 18.10 3.44
N GLN A 213 26.15 19.23 2.83
CA GLN A 213 25.45 19.84 1.71
C GLN A 213 25.50 18.97 0.45
N GLU A 214 26.58 18.20 0.27
CA GLU A 214 26.71 17.16 -0.76
C GLU A 214 25.82 15.96 -0.45
N MET A 215 25.99 15.34 0.73
CA MET A 215 25.17 14.20 1.18
C MET A 215 23.66 14.45 1.06
N MET A 216 23.17 15.59 1.55
CA MET A 216 21.74 15.92 1.52
C MET A 216 21.28 16.58 0.20
N LEU A 217 22.21 16.84 -0.73
CA LEU A 217 22.00 17.51 -2.01
C LEU A 217 21.25 18.85 -1.86
N ASP A 218 21.58 19.60 -0.82
CA ASP A 218 20.88 20.80 -0.39
C ASP A 218 21.84 21.88 0.12
N ASN A 219 21.48 23.15 -0.08
CA ASN A 219 22.31 24.27 0.35
C ASN A 219 22.17 24.55 1.85
N ASP A 220 20.98 24.30 2.41
CA ASP A 220 20.62 24.57 3.80
C ASP A 220 20.68 23.29 4.67
N ALA A 221 21.46 22.29 4.22
CA ALA A 221 21.55 20.95 4.81
C ALA A 221 21.88 20.95 6.31
N GLU A 222 22.77 21.85 6.77
CA GLU A 222 23.13 21.99 8.18
C GLU A 222 21.97 22.46 9.06
N GLU A 223 21.08 23.33 8.55
CA GLU A 223 19.90 23.78 9.29
C GLU A 223 18.86 22.67 9.32
N LEU A 224 18.59 22.08 8.14
CA LEU A 224 17.62 21.01 7.96
C LEU A 224 17.96 19.77 8.80
N SER A 225 19.26 19.43 8.92
CA SER A 225 19.72 18.30 9.70
C SER A 225 19.56 18.48 11.22
N LYS A 226 19.40 19.70 11.75
CA LYS A 226 19.23 19.91 13.21
C LYS A 226 17.93 19.31 13.73
N ASP A 227 16.87 19.46 12.95
CA ASP A 227 15.53 18.97 13.29
C ASP A 227 15.28 17.56 12.71
N GLU A 228 15.72 17.30 11.48
CA GLU A 228 15.41 16.03 10.81
C GLU A 228 16.21 14.84 11.35
N LEU A 229 17.49 15.02 11.74
CA LEU A 229 18.30 13.94 12.28
C LEU A 229 17.67 13.33 13.56
N PRO A 230 17.34 14.12 14.61
CA PRO A 230 16.68 13.56 15.79
C PRO A 230 15.26 13.07 15.49
N GLU A 231 14.57 13.63 14.48
CA GLU A 231 13.26 13.13 14.03
C GLU A 231 13.38 11.70 13.49
N ILE A 232 14.29 11.45 12.53
CA ILE A 232 14.54 10.12 11.94
C ILE A 232 15.00 9.13 13.01
N LEU A 233 15.91 9.50 13.91
CA LEU A 233 16.33 8.63 15.01
C LEU A 233 15.19 8.29 15.98
N SER A 234 14.18 9.16 16.12
CA SER A 234 13.00 8.90 16.95
C SER A 234 12.01 7.89 16.36
N TYR A 235 12.18 7.55 15.07
CA TYR A 235 11.35 6.60 14.33
C TYR A 235 11.88 5.17 14.34
N LEU A 236 13.12 4.98 14.77
CA LEU A 236 13.74 3.66 14.87
C LEU A 236 13.12 2.83 16.01
N PRO A 237 13.11 1.49 15.89
CA PRO A 237 12.77 0.60 17.01
C PRO A 237 13.82 0.73 18.12
N LYS A 238 13.63 0.03 19.24
CA LYS A 238 14.68 -0.06 20.26
C LYS A 238 15.86 -0.90 19.75
N TYR A 239 17.06 -0.30 19.66
CA TYR A 239 18.28 -0.97 19.17
C TYR A 239 19.46 -0.95 20.16
N ASP A 240 19.21 -0.69 21.45
CA ASP A 240 20.26 -0.69 22.49
C ASP A 240 20.93 -2.07 22.61
N ASN A 241 22.25 -2.12 22.41
CA ASN A 241 23.11 -3.32 22.37
C ASN A 241 22.79 -4.32 21.23
N LEU A 242 22.12 -3.88 20.16
CA LEU A 242 21.81 -4.71 18.98
C LEU A 242 22.81 -4.53 17.84
N ASP A 243 22.78 -5.45 16.86
CA ASP A 243 23.59 -5.42 15.65
C ASP A 243 22.88 -4.63 14.53
N VAL A 244 23.48 -3.52 14.08
CA VAL A 244 22.91 -2.60 13.09
C VAL A 244 23.76 -2.54 11.83
N VAL A 245 23.16 -2.61 10.65
CA VAL A 245 23.82 -2.26 9.38
C VAL A 245 23.21 -0.97 8.82
N GLU A 246 24.07 0.01 8.55
CA GLU A 246 23.73 1.30 7.94
C GLU A 246 24.20 1.32 6.50
N LEU A 247 23.28 1.55 5.57
CA LEU A 247 23.50 1.46 4.13
C LEU A 247 23.29 2.84 3.47
N GLY A 248 24.29 3.27 2.70
CA GLY A 248 24.38 4.67 2.27
C GLY A 248 24.78 5.58 3.44
N ALA A 249 25.72 5.13 4.27
CA ALA A 249 26.14 5.81 5.50
C ALA A 249 26.75 7.21 5.23
N GLY A 250 27.28 7.42 4.02
CA GLY A 250 28.07 8.57 3.64
C GLY A 250 29.13 8.91 4.69
N ILE A 251 29.25 10.20 5.00
CA ILE A 251 30.19 10.75 5.99
C ILE A 251 29.85 10.42 7.46
N GLY A 252 28.85 9.58 7.73
CA GLY A 252 28.54 9.08 9.08
C GLY A 252 27.57 9.91 9.91
N ARG A 253 26.65 10.61 9.23
CA ARG A 253 25.64 11.48 9.86
C ARG A 253 24.77 10.71 10.86
N PHE A 254 24.34 9.49 10.52
CA PHE A 254 23.60 8.62 11.45
C PHE A 254 24.52 7.63 12.18
N THR A 255 25.59 7.11 11.55
CA THR A 255 26.59 6.21 12.17
C THR A 255 26.98 6.64 13.58
N THR A 256 27.30 7.93 13.75
CA THR A 256 27.69 8.55 15.02
C THR A 256 26.68 8.29 16.15
N HIS A 257 25.38 8.32 15.83
CA HIS A 257 24.29 8.17 16.78
C HIS A 257 23.78 6.73 16.91
N LEU A 258 23.87 5.93 15.85
CA LEU A 258 23.58 4.50 15.90
C LEU A 258 24.58 3.81 16.84
N ALA A 259 25.88 4.06 16.66
CA ALA A 259 26.96 3.48 17.45
C ALA A 259 27.01 3.93 18.92
N GLN A 260 26.29 5.00 19.30
CA GLN A 260 26.14 5.39 20.71
C GLN A 260 25.21 4.46 21.51
N LYS A 261 24.38 3.64 20.84
CA LYS A 261 23.45 2.71 21.50
C LYS A 261 23.61 1.27 21.02
N ALA A 262 23.89 1.05 19.74
CA ALA A 262 24.06 -0.27 19.15
C ALA A 262 25.26 -1.03 19.75
N GLY A 263 25.16 -2.36 19.81
CA GLY A 263 26.27 -3.22 20.19
C GLY A 263 27.36 -3.25 19.12
N LYS A 264 26.95 -3.25 17.85
CA LYS A 264 27.79 -3.19 16.66
C LYS A 264 27.08 -2.37 15.57
N VAL A 265 27.85 -1.58 14.81
CA VAL A 265 27.39 -0.94 13.58
C VAL A 265 28.30 -1.35 12.43
N LEU A 266 27.73 -1.76 11.30
CA LEU A 266 28.44 -1.83 10.02
C LEU A 266 27.99 -0.65 9.16
N ALA A 267 28.87 0.31 8.92
CA ALA A 267 28.63 1.46 8.06
C ALA A 267 29.11 1.17 6.63
N VAL A 268 28.17 1.18 5.68
CA VAL A 268 28.43 0.87 4.27
C VAL A 268 28.06 2.03 3.36
N ASP A 269 28.96 2.36 2.45
CA ASP A 269 28.74 3.31 1.36
C ASP A 269 29.68 2.95 0.21
N PHE A 270 29.26 3.14 -1.04
CA PHE A 270 30.10 2.84 -2.20
C PHE A 270 31.17 3.91 -2.48
N MET A 271 31.10 5.07 -1.82
CA MET A 271 32.05 6.16 -1.92
C MET A 271 33.17 6.02 -0.85
N GLU A 272 34.36 5.59 -1.27
CA GLU A 272 35.53 5.40 -0.37
C GLU A 272 35.85 6.68 0.43
N ASN A 273 35.83 7.86 -0.19
CA ASN A 273 36.09 9.14 0.47
C ASN A 273 35.04 9.49 1.55
N PHE A 274 33.78 9.08 1.36
CA PHE A 274 32.75 9.21 2.40
C PHE A 274 33.02 8.26 3.57
N ILE A 275 33.40 7.00 3.31
CA ILE A 275 33.77 6.02 4.35
C ILE A 275 35.03 6.45 5.12
N GLU A 276 36.05 6.95 4.43
CA GLU A 276 37.24 7.55 5.07
C GLU A 276 36.84 8.72 5.98
N LYS A 277 35.92 9.58 5.52
CA LYS A 277 35.43 10.72 6.32
C LYS A 277 34.62 10.28 7.54
N ASN A 278 33.76 9.28 7.37
CA ASN A 278 32.99 8.65 8.45
C ASN A 278 33.94 8.08 9.52
N ARG A 279 34.96 7.34 9.10
CA ARG A 279 36.00 6.79 9.98
C ARG A 279 36.81 7.88 10.69
N GLU A 280 37.09 9.02 10.04
CA GLU A 280 37.76 10.16 10.67
C GLU A 280 36.91 10.79 11.79
N ILE A 281 35.62 11.00 11.52
CA ILE A 281 34.65 11.59 12.46
C ILE A 281 34.45 10.65 13.66
N ASN A 282 34.25 9.35 13.40
CA ASN A 282 33.87 8.36 14.38
C ASN A 282 35.03 7.56 15.00
N LYS A 283 36.29 7.95 14.76
CA LYS A 283 37.53 7.28 15.23
C LYS A 283 37.63 6.98 16.74
N ASN A 284 36.80 7.60 17.58
CA ASN A 284 36.76 7.39 19.02
C ASN A 284 35.77 6.28 19.44
N LEU A 285 34.93 5.80 18.52
CA LEU A 285 33.97 4.73 18.71
C LEU A 285 34.59 3.42 18.20
N THR A 286 34.50 2.35 19.01
CA THR A 286 35.21 1.07 18.77
C THR A 286 34.30 -0.05 18.30
N ASN A 287 33.01 0.23 18.11
CA ASN A 287 31.95 -0.69 17.73
C ASN A 287 31.43 -0.44 16.31
N ILE A 288 32.24 0.19 15.45
CA ILE A 288 31.90 0.48 14.05
C ILE A 288 32.88 -0.25 13.13
N ASP A 289 32.35 -1.15 12.32
CA ASP A 289 32.99 -1.69 11.13
C ASP A 289 32.64 -0.81 9.91
N TYR A 290 33.56 -0.69 8.96
CA TYR A 290 33.42 0.18 7.79
C TYR A 290 33.67 -0.61 6.51
N LEU A 291 32.75 -0.49 5.53
CA LEU A 291 32.86 -1.16 4.25
C LEU A 291 32.62 -0.15 3.10
N ALA A 292 33.60 -0.01 2.22
CA ALA A 292 33.44 0.70 0.95
C ALA A 292 32.96 -0.29 -0.12
N ALA A 293 31.66 -0.33 -0.41
CA ALA A 293 31.06 -1.27 -1.35
C ALA A 293 29.71 -0.80 -1.92
N ASP A 294 29.40 -1.22 -3.14
CA ASP A 294 28.03 -1.17 -3.69
C ASP A 294 27.14 -2.14 -2.89
N VAL A 295 25.95 -1.69 -2.50
CA VAL A 295 24.97 -2.49 -1.74
C VAL A 295 24.46 -3.71 -2.52
N MET A 296 24.59 -3.69 -3.84
CA MET A 296 24.26 -4.82 -4.72
C MET A 296 25.33 -5.92 -4.72
N ASP A 297 26.55 -5.60 -4.31
CA ASP A 297 27.69 -6.54 -4.29
C ASP A 297 27.97 -7.07 -2.86
N MET A 298 27.08 -6.78 -1.89
CA MET A 298 27.22 -7.16 -0.49
C MET A 298 26.79 -8.61 -0.20
N GLU A 299 27.70 -9.39 0.37
CA GLU A 299 27.42 -10.70 0.97
C GLU A 299 27.55 -10.62 2.51
N LEU A 300 26.41 -10.49 3.21
CA LEU A 300 26.34 -10.61 4.66
C LEU A 300 25.73 -11.97 5.05
N ASN A 301 26.03 -12.46 6.26
CA ASN A 301 25.47 -13.72 6.74
C ASN A 301 23.95 -13.60 6.97
N ALA A 302 23.23 -14.69 6.74
CA ALA A 302 21.81 -14.77 7.06
C ALA A 302 21.57 -14.75 8.58
N ASP A 303 20.46 -14.13 9.01
CA ASP A 303 20.04 -13.99 10.40
C ASP A 303 21.15 -13.44 11.34
N GLU A 304 21.98 -12.50 10.85
CA GLU A 304 23.04 -11.84 11.63
C GLU A 304 22.62 -10.46 12.18
N TRP A 305 21.64 -9.76 11.58
CA TRP A 305 21.39 -8.34 11.89
C TRP A 305 20.01 -8.09 12.53
N ASP A 306 19.93 -7.17 13.48
CA ASP A 306 18.66 -6.81 14.13
C ASP A 306 17.97 -5.62 13.46
N LEU A 307 18.76 -4.70 12.89
CA LEU A 307 18.28 -3.51 12.18
C LEU A 307 19.09 -3.26 10.91
N VAL A 308 18.40 -3.24 9.77
CA VAL A 308 18.89 -2.65 8.51
C VAL A 308 18.37 -1.23 8.43
N PHE A 309 19.25 -0.24 8.30
CA PHE A 309 18.91 1.18 8.25
C PHE A 309 19.43 1.82 6.96
N SER A 310 18.55 2.52 6.23
CA SER A 310 18.92 3.40 5.12
C SER A 310 18.18 4.73 5.18
N ASN A 311 18.80 5.78 4.64
CA ASN A 311 18.15 7.08 4.47
C ASN A 311 18.59 7.72 3.14
N TRP A 312 17.70 7.65 2.15
CA TRP A 312 17.93 7.86 0.72
C TRP A 312 18.91 6.84 0.13
N LEU A 313 18.41 5.66 -0.21
CA LEU A 313 19.19 4.63 -0.90
C LEU A 313 18.41 4.03 -2.07
N TYR A 314 17.15 3.66 -1.84
CA TYR A 314 16.36 2.89 -2.81
C TYR A 314 15.97 3.72 -4.03
N MET A 315 15.94 5.06 -3.91
CA MET A 315 15.82 6.00 -5.03
C MET A 315 17.03 6.01 -6.00
N TYR A 316 18.13 5.29 -5.68
CA TYR A 316 19.30 5.13 -6.55
C TYR A 316 19.45 3.72 -7.14
N LEU A 317 18.56 2.80 -6.81
CA LEU A 317 18.46 1.47 -7.43
C LEU A 317 17.25 1.46 -8.38
N ASP A 318 17.32 0.69 -9.47
CA ASP A 318 16.12 0.39 -10.27
C ASP A 318 15.15 -0.58 -9.54
N ASN A 319 14.05 -0.98 -10.18
CA ASN A 319 13.05 -1.84 -9.52
C ASN A 319 13.52 -3.29 -9.34
N ASP A 320 14.33 -3.82 -10.26
CA ASP A 320 14.82 -5.20 -10.21
C ASP A 320 16.00 -5.29 -9.24
N GLU A 321 16.90 -4.31 -9.28
CA GLU A 321 17.96 -4.11 -8.29
C GLU A 321 17.37 -3.98 -6.88
N LEU A 322 16.36 -3.12 -6.69
CA LEU A 322 15.70 -2.94 -5.39
C LEU A 322 15.00 -4.24 -4.94
N THR A 323 14.33 -4.97 -5.83
CA THR A 323 13.69 -6.25 -5.47
C THR A 323 14.72 -7.29 -5.03
N HIS A 324 15.87 -7.37 -5.71
CA HIS A 324 16.98 -8.24 -5.33
C HIS A 324 17.58 -7.83 -3.98
N PHE A 325 17.91 -6.56 -3.81
CA PHE A 325 18.45 -5.99 -2.58
C PHE A 325 17.52 -6.20 -1.37
N LEU A 326 16.21 -6.02 -1.54
CA LEU A 326 15.20 -6.28 -0.49
C LEU A 326 15.19 -7.75 -0.08
N ARG A 327 15.36 -8.69 -1.02
CA ARG A 327 15.49 -10.12 -0.71
C ARG A 327 16.75 -10.42 0.10
N ASN A 328 17.87 -9.77 -0.22
CA ASN A 328 19.10 -9.92 0.56
C ASN A 328 18.93 -9.31 1.97
N SER A 329 18.34 -8.12 2.09
CA SER A 329 18.01 -7.51 3.40
C SER A 329 17.11 -8.40 4.27
N LEU A 330 16.14 -9.11 3.66
CA LEU A 330 15.29 -10.07 4.36
C LEU A 330 16.04 -11.34 4.82
N SER A 331 17.11 -11.74 4.13
CA SER A 331 17.93 -12.87 4.56
C SER A 331 18.88 -12.47 5.70
N TRP A 332 19.49 -11.27 5.63
CA TRP A 332 20.42 -10.74 6.63
C TRP A 332 19.78 -10.51 8.01
N LEU A 333 18.53 -10.07 8.04
CA LEU A 333 17.80 -9.79 9.28
C LEU A 333 17.48 -11.07 10.06
N ARG A 334 17.63 -11.03 11.39
CA ARG A 334 17.07 -12.03 12.30
C ARG A 334 15.54 -12.03 12.26
N THR A 335 14.92 -13.12 12.69
CA THR A 335 13.45 -13.15 12.93
C THR A 335 13.05 -12.01 13.87
N ASP A 336 11.95 -11.33 13.56
CA ASP A 336 11.48 -10.11 14.21
C ASP A 336 12.40 -8.87 14.08
N GLY A 337 13.51 -8.97 13.33
CA GLY A 337 14.38 -7.84 12.97
C GLY A 337 13.70 -6.85 12.04
N TYR A 338 14.20 -5.61 12.04
CA TYR A 338 13.57 -4.48 11.38
C TYR A 338 14.38 -3.95 10.20
N MET A 339 13.69 -3.44 9.18
CA MET A 339 14.27 -2.58 8.15
C MET A 339 13.62 -1.21 8.23
N PHE A 340 14.45 -0.18 8.38
CA PHE A 340 14.04 1.21 8.27
C PHE A 340 14.59 1.79 6.98
N CYS A 341 13.73 2.44 6.20
CA CYS A 341 14.14 3.20 5.03
C CYS A 341 13.44 4.56 4.98
N ARG A 342 14.07 5.52 4.31
CA ARG A 342 13.52 6.83 4.01
C ARG A 342 13.83 7.15 2.56
N GLU A 343 12.83 7.54 1.77
CA GLU A 343 13.03 7.89 0.36
C GLU A 343 12.41 9.24 -0.03
N SER A 344 12.84 9.78 -1.18
CA SER A 344 12.14 10.87 -1.86
C SER A 344 11.14 10.31 -2.85
N CYS A 345 9.86 10.55 -2.63
CA CYS A 345 8.78 10.15 -3.52
C CYS A 345 8.38 11.28 -4.45
N LEU A 346 7.80 10.93 -5.62
CA LEU A 346 7.15 11.81 -6.61
C LEU A 346 8.01 12.93 -7.27
N GLN A 347 8.92 13.57 -6.53
CA GLN A 347 9.73 14.70 -6.99
C GLN A 347 11.02 14.87 -6.17
N GLN A 348 11.94 15.68 -6.72
CA GLN A 348 13.17 16.11 -6.04
C GLN A 348 12.91 16.88 -4.73
N SER A 349 13.81 16.68 -3.77
CA SER A 349 13.75 17.24 -2.40
C SER A 349 14.82 18.30 -2.10
N GLY A 350 16.03 18.13 -2.65
CA GLY A 350 17.19 18.98 -2.39
C GLY A 350 17.28 20.19 -3.32
N SER A 351 17.78 21.31 -2.79
CA SER A 351 17.90 22.59 -3.50
C SER A 351 19.14 22.74 -4.37
N LYS A 352 20.11 21.80 -4.33
CA LYS A 352 21.29 21.88 -5.21
C LYS A 352 20.89 21.68 -6.67
N VAL A 353 21.48 22.51 -7.53
CA VAL A 353 21.39 22.38 -8.99
C VAL A 353 22.15 21.11 -9.40
N ARG A 354 21.55 20.32 -10.29
CA ARG A 354 22.10 19.07 -10.82
C ARG A 354 22.23 19.19 -12.34
N THR A 355 23.32 18.69 -12.90
CA THR A 355 23.54 18.67 -14.36
C THR A 355 22.82 17.47 -14.99
N ILE A 356 22.88 16.32 -14.32
CA ILE A 356 22.17 15.07 -14.60
C ILE A 356 21.49 14.62 -13.30
N ASN A 357 20.33 13.96 -13.38
CA ASN A 357 19.55 13.54 -12.21
C ASN A 357 18.91 12.15 -12.46
N PRO A 358 19.68 11.05 -12.33
CA PRO A 358 19.20 9.69 -12.64
C PRO A 358 18.24 9.11 -11.57
N THR A 359 17.93 9.88 -10.53
CA THR A 359 17.20 9.44 -9.33
C THR A 359 15.74 9.03 -9.59
N TYR A 360 15.33 7.89 -9.04
CA TYR A 360 13.98 7.32 -9.16
C TYR A 360 13.01 7.86 -8.08
N TYR A 361 12.27 8.94 -8.40
CA TYR A 361 11.24 9.52 -7.53
C TYR A 361 9.90 8.78 -7.60
N ARG A 362 9.85 7.57 -7.05
CA ARG A 362 8.67 6.68 -7.13
C ARG A 362 7.43 7.20 -6.39
N ASP A 363 6.26 6.73 -6.81
CA ASP A 363 5.03 6.77 -6.00
C ASP A 363 5.20 5.88 -4.75
N PRO A 364 4.79 6.32 -3.54
CA PRO A 364 4.84 5.51 -2.32
C PRO A 364 4.28 4.09 -2.46
N LEU A 365 3.24 3.88 -3.27
CA LEU A 365 2.65 2.55 -3.52
C LEU A 365 3.63 1.58 -4.20
N VAL A 366 4.60 2.07 -4.97
CA VAL A 366 5.61 1.21 -5.59
C VAL A 366 6.50 0.60 -4.51
N TYR A 367 6.98 1.41 -3.56
CA TYR A 367 7.75 0.91 -2.42
C TYR A 367 6.93 -0.08 -1.58
N GLU A 368 5.68 0.24 -1.26
CA GLU A 368 4.81 -0.67 -0.48
C GLU A 368 4.52 -2.00 -1.21
N SER A 369 4.35 -1.98 -2.54
CA SER A 369 4.19 -3.18 -3.36
C SER A 369 5.47 -4.03 -3.41
N LEU A 370 6.66 -3.40 -3.48
CA LEU A 370 7.94 -4.10 -3.49
C LEU A 370 8.30 -4.69 -2.11
N PHE A 371 7.97 -4.01 -1.01
CA PHE A 371 8.14 -4.57 0.33
C PHE A 371 7.21 -5.78 0.55
N ALA A 372 5.99 -5.73 0.01
CA ALA A 372 5.03 -6.83 0.14
C ALA A 372 5.40 -8.07 -0.69
N SER A 373 6.00 -7.91 -1.88
CA SER A 373 6.26 -9.02 -2.81
C SER A 373 7.46 -9.91 -2.44
N VAL A 374 8.35 -9.43 -1.58
CA VAL A 374 9.60 -10.13 -1.26
C VAL A 374 9.39 -11.17 -0.16
N THR A 375 9.67 -12.43 -0.50
CA THR A 375 9.58 -13.58 0.41
C THR A 375 10.80 -14.52 0.31
N ILE A 376 11.06 -15.26 1.40
CA ILE A 376 12.06 -16.34 1.49
C ILE A 376 11.39 -17.55 2.18
N PRO A 377 11.40 -18.76 1.60
CA PRO A 377 10.82 -19.94 2.26
C PRO A 377 11.60 -20.32 3.54
N THR A 378 10.92 -20.89 4.53
CA THR A 378 11.59 -21.49 5.70
C THR A 378 12.30 -22.78 5.31
N GLU A 379 13.33 -23.19 6.09
CA GLU A 379 14.09 -24.43 5.83
C GLU A 379 13.22 -25.69 5.74
N ASP A 380 12.11 -25.72 6.48
CA ASP A 380 11.15 -26.83 6.47
C ASP A 380 10.08 -26.75 5.36
N GLY A 381 10.10 -25.69 4.55
CA GLY A 381 9.17 -25.46 3.43
C GLY A 381 7.70 -25.27 3.83
N ARG A 382 7.38 -25.14 5.12
CA ARG A 382 5.99 -25.01 5.62
C ARG A 382 5.51 -23.57 5.79
N ALA A 383 6.42 -22.62 5.68
CA ALA A 383 6.17 -21.19 5.87
C ALA A 383 7.14 -20.38 5.00
N PHE A 384 6.99 -19.06 5.06
CA PHE A 384 7.93 -18.13 4.47
C PHE A 384 8.16 -16.94 5.40
N TYR A 385 9.34 -16.33 5.30
CA TYR A 385 9.59 -14.99 5.80
C TYR A 385 9.18 -13.96 4.76
N GLY A 386 8.66 -12.83 5.20
CA GLY A 386 8.37 -11.66 4.38
C GLY A 386 8.37 -10.39 5.23
N PHE A 387 8.23 -9.23 4.60
CA PHE A 387 8.12 -7.97 5.32
C PHE A 387 6.67 -7.64 5.70
N GLU A 388 6.48 -7.15 6.92
CA GLU A 388 5.22 -6.59 7.42
C GLU A 388 5.42 -5.14 7.86
N LYS A 389 4.60 -4.21 7.35
CA LYS A 389 4.72 -2.78 7.67
C LYS A 389 4.38 -2.55 9.14
N VAL A 390 5.22 -1.80 9.84
CA VAL A 390 4.96 -1.33 11.22
C VAL A 390 4.27 0.03 11.14
N PHE A 391 4.87 0.96 10.40
CA PHE A 391 4.24 2.21 9.98
C PHE A 391 4.90 2.80 8.73
N SER A 392 4.21 3.73 8.07
CA SER A 392 4.80 4.70 7.16
C SER A 392 4.27 6.11 7.41
N LYS A 393 5.13 7.12 7.32
CA LYS A 393 4.72 8.54 7.46
C LYS A 393 5.64 9.47 6.67
N SER A 394 5.33 10.76 6.64
CA SER A 394 6.25 11.75 6.08
C SER A 394 7.09 12.44 7.13
N VAL A 395 8.28 12.88 6.75
CA VAL A 395 9.22 13.60 7.61
C VAL A 395 8.68 15.01 7.88
N ASP A 396 8.30 15.26 9.13
CA ASP A 396 7.62 16.47 9.58
C ASP A 396 8.49 17.72 9.38
N THR A 397 9.81 17.59 9.54
CA THR A 397 10.77 18.67 9.31
C THR A 397 10.70 19.17 7.87
N TYR A 398 10.52 18.29 6.88
CA TYR A 398 10.38 18.70 5.48
C TYR A 398 9.03 19.36 5.18
N ILE A 399 7.97 18.96 5.88
CA ILE A 399 6.67 19.65 5.82
C ILE A 399 6.80 21.07 6.39
N LYS A 400 7.46 21.22 7.55
CA LYS A 400 7.63 22.51 8.23
C LYS A 400 8.57 23.47 7.50
N VAL A 401 9.73 23.00 7.08
CA VAL A 401 10.80 23.84 6.50
C VAL A 401 10.60 24.06 5.00
N LYS A 402 10.15 23.05 4.25
CA LYS A 402 10.07 23.09 2.78
C LYS A 402 8.65 23.02 2.20
N ASN A 403 7.61 22.87 3.03
CA ASN A 403 6.26 22.53 2.58
C ASN A 403 6.24 21.29 1.67
N ASN A 404 7.12 20.32 1.95
CA ASN A 404 7.32 19.11 1.15
C ASN A 404 6.98 17.89 2.00
N ASP A 405 5.84 17.26 1.72
CA ASP A 405 5.40 16.04 2.41
C ASP A 405 5.76 14.75 1.63
N ASN A 406 6.55 14.86 0.56
CA ASN A 406 7.02 13.74 -0.26
C ASN A 406 8.35 13.14 0.21
N GLN A 407 8.74 13.39 1.46
CA GLN A 407 9.81 12.67 2.13
C GLN A 407 9.16 11.65 3.04
N LEU A 408 9.20 10.37 2.67
CA LEU A 408 8.51 9.31 3.40
C LEU A 408 9.51 8.39 4.08
N VAL A 409 9.11 7.90 5.25
CA VAL A 409 9.78 6.85 6.02
C VAL A 409 8.90 5.62 6.10
N TRP A 410 9.51 4.45 6.12
CA TRP A 410 8.87 3.18 6.45
C TRP A 410 9.70 2.47 7.52
N LEU A 411 9.02 1.94 8.53
CA LEU A 411 9.55 0.87 9.36
C LEU A 411 8.80 -0.41 9.02
N ILE A 412 9.53 -1.42 8.58
CA ILE A 412 8.99 -2.76 8.26
C ILE A 412 9.75 -3.82 9.04
N GLN A 413 9.16 -4.99 9.24
CA GLN A 413 9.71 -6.05 10.09
C GLN A 413 9.71 -7.39 9.35
N LYS A 414 10.77 -8.19 9.51
CA LYS A 414 10.83 -9.59 9.06
C LYS A 414 9.89 -10.42 9.93
N VAL A 415 8.84 -10.97 9.33
CA VAL A 415 7.86 -11.85 10.00
C VAL A 415 7.81 -13.22 9.33
N ARG A 416 7.59 -14.27 10.12
CA ARG A 416 7.22 -15.60 9.60
C ARG A 416 5.72 -15.64 9.33
N ARG A 417 5.32 -16.04 8.12
CA ARG A 417 3.93 -16.28 7.71
C ARG A 417 3.77 -17.73 7.25
N GLU A 418 2.62 -18.31 7.53
CA GLU A 418 2.26 -19.63 6.98
C GLU A 418 1.67 -19.46 5.58
N TYR A 419 1.68 -20.52 4.76
CA TYR A 419 1.09 -20.47 3.43
C TYR A 419 -0.45 -20.48 3.53
N ASP A 420 -1.03 -19.28 3.51
CA ASP A 420 -2.47 -19.04 3.43
C ASP A 420 -2.88 -18.96 1.95
N THR A 421 -3.69 -19.92 1.48
CA THR A 421 -4.18 -19.98 0.09
C THR A 421 -5.26 -18.94 -0.23
N SER A 422 -5.70 -18.13 0.74
CA SER A 422 -6.71 -17.08 0.55
C SER A 422 -6.14 -15.69 0.30
N LYS A 423 -4.82 -15.50 0.40
CA LYS A 423 -4.17 -14.16 0.34
C LYS A 423 -3.05 -14.09 -0.69
N ASP A 424 -3.45 -13.86 -1.93
CA ASP A 424 -2.52 -13.44 -2.98
C ASP A 424 -1.88 -12.07 -2.64
N PHE A 425 -0.61 -11.93 -2.97
CA PHE A 425 0.08 -10.64 -2.85
C PHE A 425 -0.46 -9.66 -3.90
N ALA A 426 -1.23 -8.67 -3.45
CA ALA A 426 -1.79 -7.66 -4.33
C ALA A 426 -0.69 -6.91 -5.10
N ILE A 427 -0.68 -7.07 -6.42
CA ILE A 427 0.27 -6.38 -7.30
C ILE A 427 -0.12 -4.91 -7.48
N LEU A 428 0.84 -4.05 -7.85
CA LEU A 428 0.65 -2.60 -7.94
C LEU A 428 -0.63 -2.14 -8.69
N PRO A 429 -1.06 -2.75 -9.83
CA PRO A 429 -2.34 -2.40 -10.46
C PRO A 429 -3.57 -2.67 -9.56
N GLN A 430 -3.59 -3.80 -8.84
CA GLN A 430 -4.66 -4.17 -7.92
C GLN A 430 -4.69 -3.21 -6.72
N LEU A 431 -3.53 -2.90 -6.12
CA LEU A 431 -3.41 -1.91 -5.03
C LEU A 431 -3.92 -0.53 -5.45
N LYS A 432 -3.64 -0.10 -6.69
CA LYS A 432 -4.16 1.17 -7.24
C LYS A 432 -5.67 1.14 -7.42
N GLU A 433 -6.25 0.03 -7.88
CA GLU A 433 -7.71 -0.09 -8.05
C GLU A 433 -8.44 -0.19 -6.71
N GLN A 434 -7.93 -0.99 -5.78
CA GLN A 434 -8.41 -1.06 -4.39
C GLN A 434 -8.44 0.32 -3.74
N ARG A 435 -7.35 1.10 -3.85
CA ARG A 435 -7.31 2.49 -3.34
C ARG A 435 -8.38 3.40 -3.96
N LYS A 436 -8.69 3.28 -5.26
CA LYS A 436 -9.79 4.06 -5.88
C LYS A 436 -11.14 3.67 -5.30
N LEU A 437 -11.41 2.37 -5.20
CA LEU A 437 -12.68 1.84 -4.68
C LEU A 437 -12.87 2.23 -3.20
N GLU A 438 -11.84 2.04 -2.37
CA GLU A 438 -11.79 2.53 -0.99
C GLU A 438 -12.07 4.04 -0.92
N THR A 439 -11.44 4.84 -1.78
CA THR A 439 -11.65 6.31 -1.82
C THR A 439 -13.12 6.64 -2.09
N CYS A 440 -13.77 5.94 -3.02
CA CYS A 440 -15.19 6.11 -3.31
C CYS A 440 -16.05 5.80 -2.07
N HIS A 441 -15.87 4.62 -1.47
CA HIS A 441 -16.60 4.20 -0.28
C HIS A 441 -16.40 5.16 0.91
N ILE A 442 -15.16 5.63 1.13
CA ILE A 442 -14.81 6.58 2.18
C ILE A 442 -15.53 7.91 1.97
N LEU A 443 -15.44 8.50 0.77
CA LEU A 443 -16.07 9.78 0.48
C LEU A 443 -17.60 9.69 0.58
N ARG A 444 -18.20 8.57 0.14
CA ARG A 444 -19.65 8.35 0.27
C ARG A 444 -20.11 8.23 1.73
N ARG A 445 -19.28 7.66 2.62
CA ARG A 445 -19.56 7.66 4.07
C ARG A 445 -19.57 9.07 4.66
N GLU A 446 -18.70 9.95 4.18
CA GLU A 446 -18.64 11.33 4.64
C GLU A 446 -19.84 12.18 4.23
N GLU A 447 -20.40 11.92 3.04
CA GLU A 447 -21.65 12.57 2.61
C GLU A 447 -22.80 12.27 3.58
N LEU A 448 -22.75 11.12 4.26
CA LEU A 448 -23.70 10.71 5.27
C LEU A 448 -23.39 11.26 6.67
N VAL A 449 -22.17 11.08 7.18
CA VAL A 449 -21.83 11.40 8.59
C VAL A 449 -21.22 12.79 8.80
N GLY A 450 -20.80 13.45 7.71
CA GLY A 450 -20.14 14.75 7.68
C GLY A 450 -18.65 14.67 7.33
N ARG A 451 -18.19 15.60 6.49
CA ARG A 451 -16.80 15.71 6.02
C ARG A 451 -15.78 15.66 7.16
N GLY A 452 -14.76 14.81 7.01
CA GLY A 452 -13.72 14.58 8.02
C GLY A 452 -13.96 13.35 8.89
N PHE A 453 -15.09 12.67 8.70
CA PHE A 453 -15.50 11.53 9.50
C PHE A 453 -16.13 10.46 8.59
N VAL A 454 -15.95 9.19 8.95
CA VAL A 454 -16.62 8.01 8.40
C VAL A 454 -17.41 7.24 9.46
N LYS A 455 -17.20 7.53 10.76
CA LYS A 455 -17.89 6.93 11.90
C LYS A 455 -19.00 7.85 12.45
N THR A 456 -20.12 7.24 12.82
CA THR A 456 -21.43 7.80 13.23
C THR A 456 -21.42 9.13 14.00
N GLY A 457 -22.26 10.08 13.58
CA GLY A 457 -22.47 11.36 14.25
C GLY A 457 -21.35 12.38 14.08
N GLY A 458 -20.28 12.02 13.35
CA GLY A 458 -19.21 12.90 12.88
C GLY A 458 -18.80 14.00 13.87
N LEU A 459 -18.90 15.26 13.43
CA LEU A 459 -18.45 16.42 14.18
C LEU A 459 -19.22 16.65 15.51
N GLU A 460 -20.46 16.19 15.63
CA GLU A 460 -21.27 16.35 16.86
C GLU A 460 -20.69 15.51 18.00
N ILE A 461 -20.45 14.22 17.73
CA ILE A 461 -19.85 13.28 18.68
C ILE A 461 -18.37 13.62 18.93
N ALA A 462 -17.65 14.07 17.89
CA ALA A 462 -16.28 14.57 18.00
C ALA A 462 -16.15 15.74 18.99
N LYS A 463 -17.06 16.73 18.92
CA LYS A 463 -17.07 17.87 19.85
C LYS A 463 -17.31 17.44 21.29
N MET A 464 -18.32 16.61 21.53
CA MET A 464 -18.61 16.05 22.85
C MET A 464 -17.38 15.38 23.47
N LYS A 465 -16.66 14.57 22.68
CA LYS A 465 -15.43 13.89 23.12
C LYS A 465 -14.27 14.86 23.37
N ALA A 466 -14.10 15.89 22.54
CA ALA A 466 -13.08 16.91 22.74
C ALA A 466 -13.31 17.75 24.01
N GLU A 467 -14.57 18.04 24.35
CA GLU A 467 -14.96 18.68 25.62
C GLU A 467 -14.59 17.81 26.82
N MET A 468 -14.87 16.49 26.76
CA MET A 468 -14.49 15.52 27.80
C MET A 468 -12.97 15.40 27.99
N LEU A 469 -12.19 15.57 26.93
CA LEU A 469 -10.73 15.53 26.98
C LEU A 469 -10.09 16.71 27.73
N ASN A 470 -10.79 17.85 27.90
CA ASN A 470 -10.24 19.06 28.52
C ASN A 470 -8.81 19.39 28.01
N LEU A 471 -8.70 19.55 26.69
CA LEU A 471 -7.44 19.81 25.99
C LEU A 471 -6.88 21.19 26.32
N GLN A 472 -5.56 21.29 26.45
CA GLN A 472 -4.84 22.54 26.74
C GLN A 472 -3.87 22.87 25.59
N PRO A 473 -3.69 24.16 25.23
CA PRO A 473 -2.73 24.57 24.22
C PRO A 473 -1.31 24.04 24.49
N GLY A 474 -0.64 23.57 23.43
CA GLY A 474 0.69 22.97 23.51
C GLY A 474 0.74 21.50 23.95
N GLN A 475 -0.40 20.87 24.28
CA GLN A 475 -0.44 19.41 24.47
C GLN A 475 -0.20 18.67 23.14
N ARG A 476 0.43 17.49 23.25
CA ARG A 476 0.59 16.53 22.15
C ARG A 476 -0.44 15.41 22.28
N VAL A 477 -1.21 15.19 21.21
CA VAL A 477 -2.31 14.21 21.16
C VAL A 477 -1.99 13.11 20.14
N LEU A 478 -2.24 11.85 20.50
CA LEU A 478 -2.35 10.75 19.54
C LEU A 478 -3.84 10.55 19.22
N ASP A 479 -4.21 10.63 17.95
CA ASP A 479 -5.54 10.32 17.42
C ASP A 479 -5.43 8.99 16.66
N PHE A 480 -5.71 7.87 17.32
CA PHE A 480 -5.56 6.53 16.74
C PHE A 480 -6.89 6.03 16.16
N SER A 481 -6.83 5.63 14.89
CA SER A 481 -7.95 5.54 13.94
C SER A 481 -8.56 6.90 13.68
N CYS A 482 -7.72 7.81 13.18
CA CYS A 482 -8.04 9.22 12.93
C CYS A 482 -9.08 9.46 11.82
N GLU A 483 -9.60 8.40 11.20
CA GLU A 483 -10.51 8.49 10.06
C GLU A 483 -9.83 9.33 8.94
N THR A 484 -10.56 10.18 8.25
CA THR A 484 -10.03 11.17 7.28
C THR A 484 -9.53 12.47 7.95
N GLY A 485 -9.10 12.39 9.22
CA GLY A 485 -8.44 13.45 9.97
C GLY A 485 -9.34 14.52 10.60
N GLY A 486 -10.66 14.39 10.53
CA GLY A 486 -11.59 15.44 11.00
C GLY A 486 -11.48 15.76 12.49
N PHE A 487 -11.22 14.76 13.34
CA PHE A 487 -11.02 14.97 14.77
C PHE A 487 -9.71 15.72 15.04
N GLY A 488 -8.57 15.18 14.60
CA GLY A 488 -7.26 15.82 14.70
C GLY A 488 -7.23 17.28 14.20
N ILE A 489 -7.77 17.55 12.99
CA ILE A 489 -7.86 18.91 12.43
C ILE A 489 -8.76 19.82 13.28
N TYR A 490 -9.89 19.31 13.77
CA TYR A 490 -10.77 20.07 14.65
C TYR A 490 -10.09 20.44 15.98
N ILE A 491 -9.41 19.49 16.64
CA ILE A 491 -8.81 19.75 17.94
C ILE A 491 -7.56 20.65 17.85
N ALA A 492 -6.70 20.45 16.84
CA ALA A 492 -5.54 21.31 16.61
C ALA A 492 -5.97 22.77 16.45
N LYS A 493 -6.95 23.01 15.57
CA LYS A 493 -7.50 24.35 15.29
C LYS A 493 -8.23 25.00 16.46
N THR A 494 -8.90 24.20 17.30
CA THR A 494 -9.78 24.72 18.37
C THR A 494 -9.05 24.90 19.70
N TYR A 495 -8.12 23.99 20.02
CA TYR A 495 -7.45 23.94 21.32
C TYR A 495 -5.95 24.25 21.25
N GLY A 496 -5.36 24.43 20.05
CA GLY A 496 -3.94 24.73 19.89
C GLY A 496 -3.02 23.56 20.29
N VAL A 497 -3.44 22.33 20.00
CA VAL A 497 -2.71 21.09 20.28
C VAL A 497 -2.00 20.56 19.04
N ALA A 498 -0.86 19.89 19.22
CA ALA A 498 -0.20 19.15 18.15
C ALA A 498 -0.72 17.72 18.10
N VAL A 499 -1.06 17.21 16.92
CA VAL A 499 -1.72 15.90 16.74
C VAL A 499 -0.86 14.98 15.89
N VAL A 500 -0.69 13.73 16.35
CA VAL A 500 -0.29 12.59 15.52
C VAL A 500 -1.55 11.79 15.22
N ALA A 501 -2.01 11.86 13.98
CA ALA A 501 -3.17 11.18 13.46
C ALA A 501 -2.73 9.85 12.80
N SER A 502 -3.18 8.72 13.34
CA SER A 502 -2.76 7.39 12.89
C SER A 502 -3.96 6.59 12.42
N ASP A 503 -3.84 5.90 11.28
CA ASP A 503 -4.84 4.92 10.82
C ASP A 503 -4.15 3.77 10.08
N SER A 504 -4.76 2.58 10.04
CA SER A 504 -4.21 1.45 9.28
C SER A 504 -4.42 1.60 7.77
N SER A 505 -5.46 2.33 7.33
CA SER A 505 -5.70 2.58 5.92
C SER A 505 -4.81 3.71 5.38
N SER A 506 -4.01 3.37 4.36
CA SER A 506 -3.23 4.37 3.61
C SER A 506 -4.13 5.40 2.90
N THR A 507 -5.35 5.01 2.55
CA THR A 507 -6.33 5.83 1.83
C THR A 507 -6.96 6.88 2.75
N LEU A 508 -7.37 6.49 3.97
CA LEU A 508 -7.86 7.42 5.00
C LEU A 508 -6.80 8.47 5.36
N VAL A 509 -5.56 8.04 5.61
CA VAL A 509 -4.42 8.91 5.91
C VAL A 509 -4.12 9.88 4.76
N HIS A 510 -4.11 9.41 3.51
CA HIS A 510 -3.87 10.28 2.35
C HIS A 510 -4.93 11.39 2.25
N ILE A 511 -6.21 11.05 2.38
CA ILE A 511 -7.32 12.01 2.37
C ILE A 511 -7.20 13.00 3.54
N GLY A 512 -6.84 12.54 4.74
CA GLY A 512 -6.66 13.40 5.91
C GLY A 512 -5.54 14.42 5.77
N ARG A 513 -4.42 14.02 5.14
CA ARG A 513 -3.27 14.92 4.87
C ARG A 513 -3.63 16.07 3.94
N GLU A 514 -4.30 15.78 2.83
CA GLU A 514 -4.76 16.84 1.91
C GLU A 514 -5.69 17.82 2.62
N ARG A 515 -6.54 17.35 3.53
CA ARG A 515 -7.44 18.21 4.32
C ARG A 515 -6.73 19.03 5.37
N ALA A 516 -5.66 18.51 5.97
CA ALA A 516 -4.82 19.31 6.85
C ALA A 516 -4.10 20.43 6.07
N LYS A 517 -3.67 20.17 4.81
CA LYS A 517 -3.16 21.22 3.91
C LYS A 517 -4.24 22.27 3.60
N GLU A 518 -5.43 21.85 3.14
CA GLU A 518 -6.57 22.73 2.86
C GLU A 518 -6.97 23.60 4.09
N ALA A 519 -6.93 23.02 5.30
CA ALA A 519 -7.29 23.70 6.54
C ALA A 519 -6.19 24.62 7.08
N GLY A 520 -4.99 24.61 6.50
CA GLY A 520 -3.81 25.32 6.99
C GLY A 520 -3.17 24.70 8.24
N MET A 521 -3.44 23.42 8.52
CA MET A 521 -3.05 22.68 9.74
C MET A 521 -2.01 21.58 9.48
N ALA A 522 -1.40 21.53 8.30
CA ALA A 522 -0.41 20.50 7.92
C ALA A 522 0.87 20.50 8.79
N GLN A 523 1.14 21.57 9.53
CA GLN A 523 2.26 21.64 10.48
C GLN A 523 1.88 21.16 11.90
N ASP A 524 0.59 21.22 12.25
CA ASP A 524 0.04 20.88 13.57
C ASP A 524 -0.55 19.46 13.62
N VAL A 525 -1.03 18.94 12.49
CA VAL A 525 -1.60 17.58 12.35
C VAL A 525 -0.71 16.75 11.42
N GLN A 526 0.06 15.86 12.04
CA GLN A 526 0.95 14.91 11.38
C GLN A 526 0.20 13.60 11.16
N PHE A 527 0.39 12.92 10.02
CA PHE A 527 -0.29 11.65 9.76
C PHE A 527 0.67 10.48 9.55
N GLU A 528 0.34 9.33 10.12
CA GLU A 528 1.03 8.05 9.90
C GLU A 528 0.07 6.91 9.53
N VAL A 529 0.48 6.06 8.60
CA VAL A 529 -0.20 4.80 8.27
C VAL A 529 0.37 3.73 9.18
N ALA A 530 -0.36 3.31 10.21
CA ALA A 530 0.13 2.35 11.19
C ALA A 530 -0.99 1.48 11.79
N SER A 531 -0.69 0.21 12.05
CA SER A 531 -1.59 -0.69 12.77
C SER A 531 -1.40 -0.57 14.28
N ILE A 532 -2.49 -0.43 15.04
CA ILE A 532 -2.46 -0.27 16.51
C ILE A 532 -1.80 -1.48 17.22
N THR A 533 -1.86 -2.65 16.60
CA THR A 533 -1.27 -3.89 17.12
C THR A 533 0.22 -4.04 16.82
N ARG A 534 0.80 -3.16 15.99
CA ARG A 534 2.23 -3.19 15.60
C ARG A 534 2.98 -1.91 15.98
N ARG A 535 2.33 -0.75 15.94
CA ARG A 535 2.95 0.54 16.24
C ARG A 535 3.37 0.60 17.71
N ILE A 536 4.62 0.99 17.92
CA ILE A 536 5.17 1.38 19.21
C ILE A 536 5.66 2.82 19.04
N HIS A 537 5.25 3.70 19.94
CA HIS A 537 5.74 5.08 20.04
C HIS A 537 6.74 5.18 21.20
N ASN A 538 7.56 6.24 21.20
CA ASN A 538 8.49 6.48 22.30
C ASN A 538 7.75 6.70 23.64
N PRO A 539 8.30 6.25 24.77
CA PRO A 539 7.68 6.46 26.09
C PRO A 539 7.54 7.95 26.41
N ASP A 540 6.53 8.28 27.22
CA ASP A 540 6.30 9.64 27.73
C ASP A 540 6.18 10.73 26.63
N THR A 541 5.59 10.37 25.48
CA THR A 541 5.42 11.24 24.31
C THR A 541 4.12 12.06 24.34
N PHE A 542 3.00 11.45 24.73
CA PHE A 542 1.66 12.04 24.54
C PHE A 542 1.04 12.52 25.85
N ASP A 543 0.45 13.73 25.84
CA ASP A 543 -0.34 14.25 26.95
C ASP A 543 -1.76 13.65 26.95
N VAL A 544 -2.27 13.33 25.75
CA VAL A 544 -3.57 12.71 25.54
C VAL A 544 -3.47 11.65 24.45
N ILE A 545 -4.11 10.51 24.66
CA ILE A 545 -4.43 9.55 23.61
C ILE A 545 -5.95 9.54 23.43
N TYR A 546 -6.37 9.69 22.19
CA TYR A 546 -7.74 9.52 21.75
C TYR A 546 -7.80 8.34 20.79
N SER A 547 -8.84 7.52 20.93
CA SER A 547 -9.18 6.53 19.92
C SER A 547 -10.69 6.38 19.81
N ARG A 548 -11.13 5.72 18.74
CA ARG A 548 -12.53 5.66 18.39
C ARG A 548 -12.89 4.34 17.73
N ASP A 549 -13.70 3.57 18.44
CA ASP A 549 -14.47 2.42 17.94
C ASP A 549 -13.53 1.45 17.19
N VAL A 550 -12.46 0.99 17.85
CA VAL A 550 -11.40 0.17 17.23
C VAL A 550 -10.56 -0.64 18.21
N ILE A 551 -10.37 -0.19 19.47
CA ILE A 551 -9.47 -0.87 20.40
C ILE A 551 -10.03 -2.24 20.79
N GLY A 552 -11.35 -2.34 20.99
CA GLY A 552 -12.04 -3.58 21.37
C GLY A 552 -11.97 -4.69 20.32
N GLU A 553 -11.82 -4.32 19.04
CA GLU A 553 -11.79 -5.25 17.89
C GLU A 553 -10.50 -6.10 17.83
N ASN A 554 -9.47 -5.75 18.61
CA ASN A 554 -8.15 -6.37 18.52
C ASN A 554 -8.03 -7.64 19.38
N LYS A 555 -7.52 -8.75 18.80
CA LYS A 555 -7.30 -10.02 19.52
C LYS A 555 -6.48 -9.89 20.83
N ASN A 556 -5.63 -8.86 20.94
CA ASN A 556 -4.76 -8.61 22.09
C ASN A 556 -4.95 -7.20 22.69
N VAL A 557 -6.19 -6.82 23.03
CA VAL A 557 -6.55 -5.49 23.59
C VAL A 557 -5.63 -5.05 24.74
N LEU A 558 -5.34 -5.92 25.70
CA LEU A 558 -4.46 -5.61 26.83
C LEU A 558 -3.03 -5.21 26.41
N THR A 559 -2.49 -5.82 25.35
CA THR A 559 -1.16 -5.46 24.80
C THR A 559 -1.21 -4.09 24.12
N VAL A 560 -2.30 -3.76 23.43
CA VAL A 560 -2.54 -2.42 22.88
C VAL A 560 -2.60 -1.38 24.01
N LEU A 561 -3.43 -1.61 25.02
CA LEU A 561 -3.58 -0.72 26.18
C LEU A 561 -2.25 -0.47 26.91
N ARG A 562 -1.40 -1.50 27.10
CA ARG A 562 -0.06 -1.36 27.69
C ARG A 562 0.86 -0.45 26.87
N ARG A 563 0.89 -0.59 25.55
CA ARG A 563 1.72 0.28 24.67
C ARG A 563 1.23 1.72 24.66
N LEU A 564 -0.09 1.93 24.64
CA LEU A 564 -0.67 3.26 24.77
C LEU A 564 -0.27 3.88 26.13
N TYR A 565 -0.41 3.14 27.24
CA TYR A 565 0.04 3.57 28.57
C TYR A 565 1.53 3.93 28.65
N GLU A 566 2.41 3.14 28.04
CA GLU A 566 3.85 3.41 27.97
C GLU A 566 4.15 4.73 27.24
N SER A 567 3.52 4.95 26.08
CA SER A 567 3.70 6.15 25.25
C SER A 567 3.11 7.45 25.81
N MET A 568 2.23 7.37 26.81
CA MET A 568 1.67 8.54 27.51
C MET A 568 2.66 9.13 28.50
N LYS A 569 2.64 10.45 28.70
CA LYS A 569 3.35 11.12 29.81
C LYS A 569 2.69 10.81 31.15
N ALA A 570 3.42 10.93 32.26
CA ALA A 570 2.85 10.89 33.61
C ALA A 570 1.72 11.94 33.76
N GLY A 571 0.55 11.53 34.27
CA GLY A 571 -0.65 12.36 34.30
C GLY A 571 -1.38 12.52 32.95
N GLY A 572 -0.90 11.87 31.88
CA GLY A 572 -1.56 11.83 30.59
C GLY A 572 -2.89 11.07 30.63
N ARG A 573 -3.76 11.31 29.65
CA ARG A 573 -5.15 10.82 29.63
C ARG A 573 -5.47 9.99 28.39
N LEU A 574 -6.12 8.85 28.55
CA LEU A 574 -6.72 8.05 27.47
C LEU A 574 -8.23 8.31 27.47
N LEU A 575 -8.80 8.57 26.29
CA LEU A 575 -10.23 8.50 26.04
C LEU A 575 -10.47 7.66 24.78
N MET A 576 -11.24 6.59 24.91
CA MET A 576 -11.67 5.75 23.80
C MET A 576 -13.17 5.54 23.83
N SER A 577 -13.80 5.29 22.69
CA SER A 577 -15.18 4.78 22.64
C SER A 577 -15.21 3.41 22.01
N GLU A 578 -16.00 2.49 22.55
CA GLU A 578 -16.13 1.14 22.02
C GLU A 578 -17.59 0.70 22.08
N TYR A 579 -17.93 -0.24 21.20
CA TYR A 579 -19.18 -0.98 21.22
C TYR A 579 -19.04 -2.15 22.19
N CYS A 580 -19.98 -2.32 23.12
CA CYS A 580 -19.88 -3.30 24.22
C CYS A 580 -21.18 -4.10 24.41
N ILE A 581 -21.04 -5.38 24.78
CA ILE A 581 -22.15 -6.21 25.25
C ILE A 581 -22.37 -6.06 26.76
N ASP A 582 -23.52 -6.52 27.23
CA ASP A 582 -23.86 -6.63 28.65
C ASP A 582 -22.93 -7.62 29.38
N ASP A 583 -22.61 -7.35 30.65
CA ASP A 583 -21.73 -8.19 31.48
C ASP A 583 -22.39 -9.53 31.86
N ASP A 584 -23.72 -9.65 31.77
CA ASP A 584 -24.47 -10.89 31.99
C ASP A 584 -24.48 -11.84 30.77
N MET A 585 -23.88 -11.43 29.64
CA MET A 585 -23.65 -12.28 28.46
C MET A 585 -22.16 -12.69 28.43
N GLU A 586 -21.87 -13.99 28.53
CA GLU A 586 -20.50 -14.50 28.38
C GLU A 586 -19.91 -14.06 27.03
N ASP A 587 -18.59 -13.77 26.99
CA ASP A 587 -17.83 -13.37 25.79
C ASP A 587 -18.22 -14.27 24.60
N LEU A 588 -19.05 -13.74 23.69
CA LEU A 588 -19.44 -14.47 22.50
C LEU A 588 -18.26 -14.47 21.53
N ASP A 589 -17.58 -15.61 21.42
CA ASP A 589 -16.81 -15.95 20.22
C ASP A 589 -17.83 -16.03 19.06
N LEU A 590 -17.92 -14.96 18.27
CA LEU A 590 -18.88 -14.80 17.16
C LEU A 590 -18.53 -15.68 15.93
N ASP A 591 -17.59 -16.61 16.06
CA ASP A 591 -16.94 -17.39 15.01
C ASP A 591 -17.87 -18.30 14.17
N ASN A 592 -19.18 -18.42 14.45
CA ASN A 592 -20.03 -19.44 13.80
C ASN A 592 -21.50 -19.10 13.46
N ASP A 593 -22.05 -17.91 13.72
CA ASP A 593 -23.42 -17.59 13.25
C ASP A 593 -23.62 -16.11 12.85
N VAL A 594 -23.71 -15.88 11.53
CA VAL A 594 -24.20 -14.67 10.84
C VAL A 594 -23.30 -13.43 10.87
N PHE A 595 -22.05 -13.60 10.46
CA PHE A 595 -21.29 -12.56 9.76
C PHE A 595 -20.74 -13.15 8.44
N ASP A 596 -21.23 -12.67 7.30
CA ASP A 596 -20.66 -13.03 5.99
C ASP A 596 -19.26 -12.41 5.88
N GLU A 597 -18.23 -13.24 5.67
CA GLU A 597 -16.82 -12.85 5.64
C GLU A 597 -16.50 -11.78 4.56
N GLU A 598 -17.36 -11.62 3.54
CA GLU A 598 -17.21 -10.60 2.49
C GLU A 598 -17.55 -9.16 2.94
N LEU A 599 -18.17 -8.95 4.11
CA LEU A 599 -18.54 -7.61 4.62
C LEU A 599 -17.56 -7.03 5.66
N ASP A 600 -16.50 -7.78 6.01
CA ASP A 600 -15.64 -7.56 7.19
C ASP A 600 -14.55 -6.48 7.06
N HIS A 601 -14.58 -5.67 6.00
CA HIS A 601 -13.67 -4.50 5.87
C HIS A 601 -14.40 -3.17 5.91
N ASN A 602 -15.73 -3.17 6.01
CA ASN A 602 -16.52 -1.96 5.92
C ASN A 602 -17.66 -1.86 6.96
N SER A 603 -18.00 -2.92 7.69
CA SER A 603 -19.01 -2.84 8.75
C SER A 603 -18.37 -2.47 10.10
N ASN A 604 -18.83 -1.40 10.76
CA ASN A 604 -18.40 -1.01 12.12
C ASN A 604 -19.02 -1.96 13.17
N VAL A 605 -18.77 -3.26 13.07
CA VAL A 605 -19.29 -4.28 14.01
C VAL A 605 -18.14 -5.23 14.36
N PRO A 606 -17.67 -5.25 15.62
CA PRO A 606 -16.51 -6.04 16.00
C PRO A 606 -16.68 -7.55 15.83
N ASN A 607 -15.67 -8.22 15.26
CA ASN A 607 -15.54 -9.69 15.29
C ASN A 607 -15.35 -10.26 16.71
N LYS A 608 -14.91 -9.42 17.65
CA LYS A 608 -14.96 -9.71 19.08
C LYS A 608 -15.52 -8.49 19.81
N VAL A 609 -16.68 -8.64 20.45
CA VAL A 609 -17.26 -7.60 21.30
C VAL A 609 -16.93 -7.92 22.75
N LEU A 610 -16.26 -7.00 23.45
CA LEU A 610 -15.98 -7.13 24.87
C LEU A 610 -17.14 -6.60 25.72
N SER A 611 -17.31 -7.20 26.90
CA SER A 611 -18.16 -6.62 27.95
C SER A 611 -17.56 -5.32 28.51
N THR A 612 -18.41 -4.47 29.10
CA THR A 612 -17.96 -3.21 29.71
C THR A 612 -17.01 -3.46 30.89
N GLY A 613 -17.34 -4.44 31.75
CA GLY A 613 -16.50 -4.85 32.88
C GLY A 613 -15.14 -5.40 32.45
N ALA A 614 -15.12 -6.26 31.43
CA ALA A 614 -13.89 -6.84 30.90
C ALA A 614 -12.90 -5.77 30.42
N LEU A 615 -13.37 -4.78 29.66
CA LEU A 615 -12.51 -3.70 29.15
C LEU A 615 -12.02 -2.76 30.27
N ILE A 616 -12.88 -2.46 31.26
CA ILE A 616 -12.49 -1.72 32.48
C ILE A 616 -11.36 -2.45 33.22
N ASP A 617 -11.43 -3.76 33.36
CA ASP A 617 -10.41 -4.54 34.08
C ASP A 617 -9.12 -4.67 33.29
N MET A 618 -9.17 -4.81 31.95
CA MET A 618 -7.96 -4.73 31.10
C MET A 618 -7.29 -3.36 31.18
N MET A 619 -8.04 -2.25 31.29
CA MET A 619 -7.45 -0.93 31.52
C MET A 619 -6.72 -0.86 32.87
N LYS A 620 -7.32 -1.38 33.95
CA LYS A 620 -6.65 -1.44 35.26
C LYS A 620 -5.38 -2.30 35.20
N GLU A 621 -5.42 -3.45 34.51
CA GLU A 621 -4.28 -4.36 34.35
C GLU A 621 -3.16 -3.81 33.44
N ALA A 622 -3.51 -2.91 32.52
CA ALA A 622 -2.54 -2.11 31.75
C ALA A 622 -1.89 -0.98 32.58
N GLY A 623 -2.42 -0.67 33.76
CA GLY A 623 -1.89 0.32 34.70
C GLY A 623 -2.68 1.63 34.79
N PHE A 624 -3.78 1.79 34.03
CA PHE A 624 -4.58 3.01 34.07
C PHE A 624 -5.25 3.20 35.45
N ILE A 625 -5.17 4.42 35.97
CA ILE A 625 -5.87 4.84 37.19
C ILE A 625 -7.11 5.69 36.85
N LYS A 626 -8.02 5.82 37.82
CA LYS A 626 -9.32 6.53 37.67
C LYS A 626 -10.14 6.04 36.46
N VAL A 627 -10.06 4.75 36.16
CA VAL A 627 -10.80 4.13 35.05
C VAL A 627 -12.30 4.35 35.25
N SER A 628 -12.98 4.85 34.22
CA SER A 628 -14.43 5.01 34.19
C SER A 628 -14.99 4.73 32.81
N ALA A 629 -16.21 4.22 32.76
CA ALA A 629 -17.00 4.08 31.53
C ALA A 629 -18.28 4.93 31.64
N ILE A 630 -18.65 5.58 30.54
CA ILE A 630 -19.81 6.46 30.43
C ILE A 630 -20.66 5.96 29.27
N ASP A 631 -21.90 5.57 29.56
CA ASP A 631 -22.86 5.15 28.55
C ASP A 631 -23.25 6.32 27.64
N LYS A 632 -23.10 6.10 26.33
CA LYS A 632 -23.42 7.01 25.24
C LYS A 632 -24.28 6.37 24.16
N THR A 633 -24.87 5.21 24.45
CA THR A 633 -25.80 4.48 23.58
C THR A 633 -26.90 5.38 23.04
N ASP A 634 -27.48 6.20 23.90
CA ASP A 634 -28.58 7.12 23.59
C ASP A 634 -28.17 8.25 22.63
N ASP A 635 -26.95 8.78 22.78
CA ASP A 635 -26.39 9.80 21.88
C ASP A 635 -26.06 9.21 20.50
N ILE A 636 -25.50 7.99 20.47
CA ILE A 636 -25.17 7.29 19.24
C ILE A 636 -26.43 6.80 18.51
N LEU A 637 -27.44 6.27 19.21
CA LEU A 637 -28.74 5.92 18.65
C LEU A 637 -29.39 7.10 17.93
N ARG A 638 -29.40 8.29 18.58
CA ARG A 638 -29.91 9.52 17.95
C ARG A 638 -29.14 9.89 16.67
N ALA A 639 -27.82 9.71 16.65
CA ALA A 639 -27.01 9.94 15.45
C ALA A 639 -27.31 8.93 14.33
N LEU A 640 -27.35 7.63 14.66
CA LEU A 640 -27.69 6.54 13.73
C LEU A 640 -29.08 6.75 13.11
N GLU A 641 -30.09 7.13 13.91
CA GLU A 641 -31.44 7.36 13.41
C GLU A 641 -31.53 8.58 12.47
N ARG A 642 -30.79 9.66 12.74
CA ARG A 642 -30.67 10.80 11.80
C ARG A 642 -30.02 10.37 10.48
N GLU A 643 -28.92 9.64 10.55
CA GLU A 643 -28.20 9.15 9.37
C GLU A 643 -29.08 8.17 8.55
N LEU A 644 -29.82 7.28 9.20
CA LEU A 644 -30.80 6.39 8.57
C LEU A 644 -32.00 7.12 7.91
N LEU A 645 -32.26 8.38 8.24
CA LEU A 645 -33.25 9.21 7.54
C LEU A 645 -32.66 9.80 6.25
N LEU A 646 -31.43 10.32 6.30
CA LEU A 646 -30.75 10.92 5.14
C LEU A 646 -30.59 9.92 3.98
N VAL A 647 -30.20 8.67 4.27
CA VAL A 647 -30.01 7.66 3.20
C VAL A 647 -31.32 7.23 2.54
N LYS A 648 -32.50 7.39 3.19
CA LYS A 648 -33.79 7.06 2.56
C LYS A 648 -34.14 7.96 1.37
N GLU A 649 -33.46 9.09 1.24
CA GLU A 649 -33.65 10.04 0.13
C GLU A 649 -32.67 9.80 -1.03
N GLN A 650 -31.72 8.85 -0.88
CA GLN A 650 -30.69 8.53 -1.87
C GLN A 650 -30.81 7.06 -2.32
N SER A 651 -31.21 6.84 -3.58
CA SER A 651 -31.68 5.53 -4.06
C SER A 651 -30.65 4.78 -4.93
N ASP A 652 -29.59 4.23 -4.32
CA ASP A 652 -28.59 3.38 -4.99
C ASP A 652 -28.27 2.11 -4.18
N ALA A 653 -27.78 1.06 -4.86
CA ALA A 653 -27.61 -0.28 -4.27
C ALA A 653 -26.61 -0.32 -3.08
N GLU A 654 -25.46 0.34 -3.18
CA GLU A 654 -24.43 0.39 -2.12
C GLU A 654 -24.93 1.08 -0.84
N CYS A 655 -25.93 1.97 -0.97
CA CYS A 655 -26.61 2.56 0.18
C CYS A 655 -27.47 1.53 0.93
N ALA A 656 -27.89 0.43 0.30
CA ALA A 656 -28.67 -0.63 0.93
C ALA A 656 -27.86 -1.44 1.97
N ASP A 657 -26.57 -1.69 1.72
CA ASP A 657 -25.69 -2.40 2.67
C ASP A 657 -25.36 -1.50 3.86
N THR A 658 -25.03 -0.25 3.59
CA THR A 658 -24.84 0.79 4.62
C THR A 658 -26.10 0.93 5.50
N LEU A 659 -27.29 0.98 4.89
CA LEU A 659 -28.58 0.95 5.62
C LEU A 659 -28.76 -0.33 6.45
N THR A 660 -28.37 -1.49 5.92
CA THR A 660 -28.56 -2.79 6.57
C THR A 660 -27.67 -2.93 7.80
N VAL A 661 -26.37 -2.63 7.70
CA VAL A 661 -25.44 -2.61 8.84
C VAL A 661 -25.94 -1.64 9.92
N ARG A 662 -26.32 -0.42 9.54
CA ARG A 662 -26.79 0.60 10.50
C ARG A 662 -28.10 0.21 11.19
N ARG A 663 -29.03 -0.46 10.49
CA ARG A 663 -30.25 -1.02 11.11
C ARG A 663 -29.93 -2.18 12.06
N LYS A 664 -28.98 -3.07 11.73
CA LYS A 664 -28.50 -4.12 12.64
C LYS A 664 -27.98 -3.50 13.94
N ILE A 665 -27.10 -2.50 13.86
CA ILE A 665 -26.56 -1.78 15.03
C ILE A 665 -27.69 -1.12 15.86
N VAL A 666 -28.61 -0.36 15.23
CA VAL A 666 -29.74 0.26 15.94
C VAL A 666 -30.63 -0.77 16.65
N ASN A 667 -30.83 -1.95 16.05
CA ASN A 667 -31.60 -3.01 16.69
C ASN A 667 -30.86 -3.61 17.90
N LYS A 668 -29.56 -3.89 17.78
CA LYS A 668 -28.75 -4.42 18.88
C LYS A 668 -28.68 -3.46 20.08
N LEU A 669 -28.42 -2.18 19.83
CA LEU A 669 -28.43 -1.13 20.86
C LEU A 669 -29.81 -0.94 21.52
N LYS A 670 -30.90 -1.32 20.83
CA LYS A 670 -32.26 -1.34 21.40
C LYS A 670 -32.60 -2.65 22.13
N SER A 671 -31.79 -3.69 21.99
CA SER A 671 -31.99 -4.99 22.65
C SER A 671 -31.09 -5.25 23.86
N GLY A 672 -30.09 -4.40 24.12
CA GLY A 672 -29.26 -4.47 25.34
C GLY A 672 -27.81 -4.05 25.15
N ASP A 673 -27.28 -4.11 23.91
CA ASP A 673 -25.91 -3.71 23.61
C ASP A 673 -25.71 -2.20 23.86
N SER A 674 -24.49 -1.81 24.17
CA SER A 674 -24.14 -0.46 24.62
C SER A 674 -23.03 0.17 23.79
N TRP A 675 -22.98 1.51 23.78
CA TRP A 675 -21.85 2.26 23.23
C TRP A 675 -21.24 3.11 24.32
N MET A 676 -20.04 2.74 24.74
CA MET A 676 -19.41 3.25 25.95
C MET A 676 -18.25 4.17 25.60
N ILE A 677 -18.07 5.26 26.36
CA ILE A 677 -16.82 6.03 26.38
C ILE A 677 -16.04 5.63 27.62
N PHE A 678 -14.83 5.10 27.43
CA PHE A 678 -13.88 4.76 28.48
C PHE A 678 -12.85 5.87 28.66
N TYR A 679 -12.50 6.14 29.92
CA TYR A 679 -11.48 7.10 30.32
C TYR A 679 -10.49 6.45 31.29
N GLY A 680 -9.22 6.85 31.21
CA GLY A 680 -8.20 6.45 32.19
C GLY A 680 -7.01 7.42 32.20
N GLU A 681 -6.28 7.48 33.30
CA GLU A 681 -5.07 8.31 33.45
C GLU A 681 -3.82 7.45 33.64
N LYS A 682 -2.67 7.93 33.13
CA LYS A 682 -1.35 7.43 33.55
C LYS A 682 -1.01 8.04 34.92
N GLN A 683 -0.51 7.22 35.85
CA GLN A 683 -0.17 7.69 37.19
C GLN A 683 0.83 8.86 37.15
N LEU A 684 0.67 9.83 38.07
CA LEU A 684 1.67 10.89 38.30
C LEU A 684 2.90 10.28 38.97
N SER A 685 4.09 10.69 38.49
CA SER A 685 5.42 10.26 38.99
C SER A 685 5.69 10.72 40.42
#